data_AF-A0A928J3C1-F1
#
_entry.id   AF-A0A928J3C1-F1
#
_cell.length_a   1.000
_cell.length_b   1.000
_cell.length_c   1.000
_cell.angle_alpha   90.00
_cell.angle_beta   90.00
_cell.angle_gamma   90.00
#
_symmetry.space_group_name_H-M   'P 1'
#
loop_
_entity.id
_entity.type
_entity.pdbx_description
1 polymer ?
#
loop_
_entity_poly.entity_id
_entity_poly.type
_entity_poly.pdbx_seq_one_letter_code
_entity_poly.pdbx_strand_id
1 'polypeptide(L)'
;MYKYPFWRIAEAVNDFWRALALVDLFEISLPFPIEQTVNDFSKVDLWQSFGIDLSEIYRKIGAIGAEIFVWKHFRVYLMFLLFYTVKILYAFCLFIIVALLVCVPLLLTWDDVNNDYNKDTVPLRLFKLFVAKPYRWIKDRVLDVWSFFRNTYWWRLFWALWLLYFGVYTVILEFAAYYLWLITTLSFSTIHIQLMKLIVDILLMFHTLPWFCWVAIGIWIYERWRLSYGADKLYAFSAHNKRLLKELPMCNYIVGLMRSGKDMMMNDMAITFSALDRDANLEILNENMLKFPRFPWILFELDIQQQIKSGKIRSWTSAREWVKARYRSFCVYCDQEHIWQYRADLYPMRYNDGLKVISLWDALEEYAQAYFSYTLSTSYLISTAPVRDDFMIQDEGNFKLVDTNYLARDPEYMKEVSQYSHIVDWDMFRLGVKIKRDNPNIGAFEFGILVFTEIDKERKNNDQLKETKAKDEESNQKNDLFNLWVKMSGHGAMLANRCMLHMLTNAQRPTSWGADGHELCAVLHIEKHKGADNALPFFWVEEGVIGAYLAWWNGIWDESRYKWGNHHLITWLGQGFAAILFRYMLRRKNLFGYYRQKIITEVGTSEEHKHSDEMSYIVMYRQAYAERYASDYFKAFSAYQTERCAVGMNDLPAYQGKYPTLKEMSLSHSHLNKDLFKYHQIDFNDKEPVERYDCTDENLDPEDFERKE
;
A
#
# COMPACT_ATOMS: atom_id res chain seq x y z
N MET A 1 -13.32 -2.91 47.74
CA MET A 1 -13.33 -2.52 46.31
C MET A 1 -13.94 -3.59 45.40
N TYR A 2 -13.62 -4.88 45.56
CA TYR A 2 -14.01 -5.93 44.60
C TYR A 2 -15.40 -6.58 44.78
N LYS A 3 -16.18 -6.25 45.81
CA LYS A 3 -17.47 -6.95 46.07
C LYS A 3 -18.58 -6.54 45.10
N TYR A 4 -18.62 -5.27 44.70
CA TYR A 4 -19.76 -4.67 43.98
C TYR A 4 -20.02 -5.24 42.57
N PRO A 5 -18.99 -5.53 41.74
CA PRO A 5 -19.23 -6.19 40.44
C PRO A 5 -19.89 -7.57 40.58
N PHE A 6 -19.50 -8.35 41.59
CA PHE A 6 -20.11 -9.67 41.84
C PHE A 6 -21.56 -9.58 42.31
N TRP A 7 -21.88 -8.61 43.18
CA TRP A 7 -23.27 -8.37 43.60
C TRP A 7 -24.15 -7.93 42.42
N ARG A 8 -23.62 -7.08 41.54
CA ARG A 8 -24.34 -6.63 40.35
C ARG A 8 -24.55 -7.75 39.32
N ILE A 9 -23.58 -8.66 39.17
CA ILE A 9 -23.76 -9.88 38.35
C ILE A 9 -24.82 -10.80 38.94
N ALA A 10 -24.82 -11.02 40.26
CA ALA A 10 -25.83 -11.85 40.91
C ALA A 10 -27.25 -11.27 40.72
N GLU A 11 -27.38 -9.93 40.78
CA GLU A 11 -28.62 -9.21 40.48
C GLU A 11 -29.06 -9.44 39.02
N ALA A 12 -28.16 -9.21 38.06
CA ALA A 12 -28.42 -9.41 36.63
C ALA A 12 -28.81 -10.87 36.27
N VAL A 13 -28.17 -11.86 36.91
CA VAL A 13 -28.52 -13.29 36.74
C VAL A 13 -29.92 -13.59 37.29
N ASN A 14 -30.27 -13.04 38.46
CA ASN A 14 -31.60 -13.19 39.03
C ASN A 14 -32.68 -12.52 38.16
N ASP A 15 -32.40 -11.34 37.63
CA ASP A 15 -33.28 -10.60 36.72
C ASP A 15 -33.51 -11.39 35.42
N PHE A 16 -32.44 -11.93 34.83
CA PHE A 16 -32.52 -12.79 33.64
C PHE A 16 -33.32 -14.07 33.90
N TRP A 17 -33.07 -14.77 35.01
CA TRP A 17 -33.79 -16.01 35.35
C TRP A 17 -35.29 -15.79 35.55
N ARG A 18 -35.68 -14.68 36.20
CA ARG A 18 -37.09 -14.33 36.41
C ARG A 18 -37.79 -13.88 35.12
N ALA A 19 -37.07 -13.20 34.22
CA ALA A 19 -37.59 -12.86 32.90
C ALA A 19 -37.78 -14.11 32.02
N LEU A 20 -36.84 -15.06 32.09
CA LEU A 20 -36.95 -16.36 31.40
C LEU A 20 -38.17 -17.17 31.88
N ALA A 21 -38.42 -17.16 33.19
CA ALA A 21 -39.57 -17.83 33.78
C ALA A 21 -40.93 -17.21 33.39
N LEU A 22 -40.95 -15.96 32.92
CA LEU A 22 -42.15 -15.26 32.46
C LEU A 22 -42.52 -15.62 31.01
N VAL A 23 -41.54 -15.99 30.18
CA VAL A 23 -41.74 -16.30 28.75
C VAL A 23 -42.36 -17.69 28.54
N ASP A 24 -42.64 -18.44 29.60
CA ASP A 24 -43.26 -19.78 29.59
C ASP A 24 -42.55 -20.78 28.64
N LEU A 25 -41.26 -20.55 28.35
CA LEU A 25 -40.48 -21.32 27.38
C LEU A 25 -40.20 -22.78 27.83
N PHE A 26 -40.58 -23.15 29.06
CA PHE A 26 -40.26 -24.43 29.68
C PHE A 26 -41.47 -25.29 30.09
N GLU A 27 -42.72 -24.86 29.85
CA GLU A 27 -43.93 -25.60 30.30
C GLU A 27 -43.89 -26.00 31.81
N ILE A 28 -43.22 -25.23 32.65
CA ILE A 28 -43.17 -25.48 34.10
C ILE A 28 -44.15 -24.50 34.78
N SER A 29 -45.34 -25.00 35.10
CA SER A 29 -46.34 -24.26 35.89
C SER A 29 -45.82 -24.02 37.31
N LEU A 30 -45.19 -22.87 37.54
CA LEU A 30 -44.75 -22.47 38.88
C LEU A 30 -45.95 -22.00 39.71
N PRO A 31 -46.20 -22.54 40.93
CA PRO A 31 -47.41 -22.28 41.71
C PRO A 31 -47.47 -20.91 42.42
N PHE A 32 -46.61 -19.96 42.06
CA PHE A 32 -46.53 -18.64 42.70
C PHE A 32 -46.36 -17.51 41.67
N PRO A 33 -46.95 -16.32 41.89
CA PRO A 33 -46.70 -15.16 41.04
C PRO A 33 -45.22 -14.73 41.15
N ILE A 34 -44.50 -14.73 40.04
CA ILE A 34 -43.09 -14.33 40.00
C ILE A 34 -43.01 -12.80 39.96
N GLU A 35 -42.58 -12.18 41.06
CA GLU A 35 -42.31 -10.74 41.10
C GLU A 35 -41.09 -10.39 40.21
N GLN A 36 -41.31 -9.46 39.28
CA GLN A 36 -40.34 -9.00 38.28
C GLN A 36 -39.37 -7.99 38.90
N THR A 37 -38.10 -8.39 39.11
CA THR A 37 -37.04 -7.53 39.65
C THR A 37 -36.32 -6.69 38.57
N VAL A 38 -36.56 -7.01 37.29
CA VAL A 38 -36.06 -6.24 36.13
C VAL A 38 -36.53 -4.78 36.17
N ASN A 39 -37.71 -4.53 36.75
CA ASN A 39 -38.35 -3.22 36.86
C ASN A 39 -37.98 -2.44 38.13
N ASP A 40 -37.11 -2.99 38.98
CA ASP A 40 -36.60 -2.30 40.17
C ASP A 40 -35.26 -1.63 39.87
N PHE A 41 -34.94 -0.54 40.58
CA PHE A 41 -33.60 0.04 40.53
C PHE A 41 -32.57 -0.92 41.15
N SER A 42 -31.33 -0.85 40.65
CA SER A 42 -30.24 -1.68 41.21
C SER A 42 -30.06 -1.40 42.70
N LYS A 43 -29.94 -2.47 43.49
CA LYS A 43 -29.76 -2.42 44.95
C LYS A 43 -28.31 -2.14 45.37
N VAL A 44 -27.41 -1.93 44.41
CA VAL A 44 -26.00 -1.64 44.66
C VAL A 44 -25.84 -0.20 45.17
N ASP A 45 -25.41 -0.05 46.42
CA ASP A 45 -25.15 1.25 47.03
C ASP A 45 -23.91 1.91 46.42
N LEU A 46 -24.16 2.87 45.51
CA LEU A 46 -23.12 3.67 44.87
C LEU A 46 -22.56 4.77 45.79
N TRP A 47 -23.23 5.11 46.90
CA TRP A 47 -22.78 6.17 47.82
C TRP A 47 -21.48 5.78 48.51
N GLN A 48 -21.36 4.52 48.93
CA GLN A 48 -20.14 3.96 49.50
C GLN A 48 -18.98 3.79 48.50
N SER A 49 -19.27 3.67 47.19
CA SER A 49 -18.25 3.39 46.18
C SER A 49 -17.74 4.63 45.45
N PHE A 50 -18.60 5.63 45.23
CA PHE A 50 -18.27 6.82 44.45
C PHE A 50 -18.40 8.13 45.23
N GLY A 51 -18.96 8.12 46.44
CA GLY A 51 -19.41 9.36 47.08
C GLY A 51 -20.40 10.09 46.17
N ILE A 52 -21.27 9.34 45.48
CA ILE A 52 -22.43 9.82 44.69
C ILE A 52 -23.78 9.40 45.32
N ASP A 53 -24.57 10.36 45.81
CA ASP A 53 -25.89 10.12 46.41
C ASP A 53 -26.90 10.25 45.27
N LEU A 54 -27.47 9.13 44.86
CA LEU A 54 -28.44 9.07 43.76
C LEU A 54 -29.65 9.96 44.07
N SER A 55 -30.08 10.08 45.33
CA SER A 55 -31.20 10.94 45.73
C SER A 55 -30.89 12.42 45.53
N GLU A 56 -29.62 12.80 45.74
CA GLU A 56 -29.12 14.15 45.50
C GLU A 56 -28.83 14.42 44.02
N ILE A 57 -28.45 13.40 43.25
CA ILE A 57 -28.37 13.47 41.78
C ILE A 57 -29.76 13.67 41.17
N TYR A 58 -30.80 12.95 41.62
CA TYR A 58 -32.17 13.17 41.15
C TYR A 58 -32.66 14.59 41.46
N ARG A 59 -32.28 15.13 42.63
CA ARG A 59 -32.54 16.53 43.01
C ARG A 59 -31.73 17.53 42.17
N LYS A 60 -30.46 17.24 41.89
CA LYS A 60 -29.53 18.11 41.16
C LYS A 60 -29.73 18.08 39.65
N ILE A 61 -30.18 16.98 39.05
CA ILE A 61 -30.49 16.88 37.62
C ILE A 61 -31.62 17.85 37.23
N GLY A 62 -32.56 18.13 38.14
CA GLY A 62 -33.54 19.22 37.97
C GLY A 62 -32.95 20.64 38.14
N ALA A 63 -31.72 20.77 38.61
CA ALA A 63 -31.01 22.02 38.89
C ALA A 63 -29.71 22.19 38.08
N ILE A 64 -29.42 21.31 37.10
CA ILE A 64 -28.15 21.28 36.34
C ILE A 64 -27.92 22.53 35.47
N GLY A 65 -28.90 23.41 35.31
CA GLY A 65 -28.68 24.72 34.70
C GLY A 65 -27.93 25.74 35.58
N ALA A 66 -27.95 25.60 36.92
CA ALA A 66 -27.55 26.69 37.82
C ALA A 66 -26.28 26.42 38.66
N GLU A 67 -25.90 25.16 38.92
CA GLU A 67 -24.75 24.88 39.83
C GLU A 67 -23.39 24.74 39.13
N ILE A 68 -23.34 24.59 37.81
CA ILE A 68 -22.06 24.49 37.05
C ILE A 68 -21.23 25.80 37.15
N PHE A 69 -21.86 26.94 37.49
CA PHE A 69 -21.22 28.25 37.59
C PHE A 69 -20.98 28.76 39.03
N VAL A 70 -20.97 27.88 40.04
CA VAL A 70 -20.65 28.30 41.42
C VAL A 70 -19.13 28.34 41.63
N TRP A 71 -18.61 29.55 41.87
CA TRP A 71 -17.17 29.84 42.06
C TRP A 71 -16.47 28.92 43.07
N LYS A 72 -17.19 28.43 44.08
CA LYS A 72 -16.68 27.50 45.11
C LYS A 72 -16.27 26.13 44.53
N HIS A 73 -17.05 25.57 43.60
CA HIS A 73 -16.76 24.27 43.00
C HIS A 73 -15.64 24.37 41.94
N PHE A 74 -15.63 25.46 41.18
CA PHE A 74 -14.52 25.79 40.28
C PHE A 74 -13.20 25.92 41.05
N ARG A 75 -13.21 26.53 42.25
CA ARG A 75 -12.02 26.67 43.10
C ARG A 75 -11.47 25.33 43.59
N VAL A 76 -12.34 24.38 43.94
CA VAL A 76 -11.93 23.03 44.36
C VAL A 76 -11.36 22.23 43.18
N TYR A 77 -11.99 22.30 42.00
CA TYR A 77 -11.46 21.71 40.78
C TYR A 77 -10.11 22.32 40.38
N LEU A 78 -9.98 23.65 40.45
CA LEU A 78 -8.73 24.35 40.18
C LEU A 78 -7.64 23.93 41.17
N MET A 79 -7.95 23.84 42.48
CA MET A 79 -6.98 23.35 43.49
C MET A 79 -6.59 21.89 43.28
N PHE A 80 -7.52 21.04 42.84
CA PHE A 80 -7.21 19.65 42.46
C PHE A 80 -6.28 19.61 41.25
N LEU A 81 -6.57 20.37 40.19
CA LEU A 81 -5.71 20.49 39.02
C LEU A 81 -4.31 21.02 39.40
N LEU A 82 -4.26 22.03 40.27
CA LEU A 82 -3.01 22.65 40.74
C LEU A 82 -2.18 21.68 41.61
N PHE A 83 -2.83 20.86 42.43
CA PHE A 83 -2.16 19.84 43.24
C PHE A 83 -1.50 18.75 42.36
N TYR A 84 -2.21 18.28 41.32
CA TYR A 84 -1.65 17.29 40.40
C TYR A 84 -0.61 17.88 39.46
N THR A 85 -0.78 19.13 38.98
CA THR A 85 0.26 19.80 38.19
C THR A 85 1.53 20.00 39.01
N VAL A 86 1.44 20.37 40.29
CA VAL A 86 2.60 20.46 41.19
C VAL A 86 3.27 19.10 41.40
N LYS A 87 2.53 18.01 41.55
CA LYS A 87 3.12 16.66 41.65
C LYS A 87 3.81 16.21 40.37
N ILE A 88 3.22 16.50 39.21
CA ILE A 88 3.85 16.26 37.90
C ILE A 88 5.11 17.11 37.78
N LEU A 89 5.07 18.38 38.18
CA LEU A 89 6.23 19.28 38.18
C LEU A 89 7.33 18.75 39.10
N TYR A 90 7.00 18.27 40.30
CA TYR A 90 7.96 17.69 41.24
C TYR A 90 8.61 16.41 40.68
N ALA A 91 7.81 15.51 40.09
CA ALA A 91 8.32 14.32 39.42
C ALA A 91 9.21 14.68 38.22
N PHE A 92 8.85 15.72 37.47
CA PHE A 92 9.63 16.25 36.36
C PHE A 92 10.94 16.91 36.82
N CYS A 93 10.93 17.68 37.91
CA CYS A 93 12.14 18.23 38.53
C CYS A 93 13.06 17.12 39.02
N LEU A 94 12.51 16.08 39.64
CA LEU A 94 13.29 14.93 40.13
C LEU A 94 13.89 14.15 38.95
N PHE A 95 13.13 13.99 37.86
CA PHE A 95 13.64 13.43 36.60
C PHE A 95 14.75 14.29 35.99
N ILE A 96 14.63 15.62 35.98
CA ILE A 96 15.67 16.53 35.51
C ILE A 96 16.92 16.44 36.36
N ILE A 97 16.81 16.35 37.69
CA ILE A 97 17.97 16.21 38.58
C ILE A 97 18.69 14.89 38.33
N VAL A 98 17.96 13.78 38.21
CA VAL A 98 18.55 12.47 37.88
C VAL A 98 19.16 12.49 36.47
N ALA A 99 18.49 13.11 35.50
CA ALA A 99 19.02 13.29 34.15
C ALA A 99 20.28 14.15 34.15
N LEU A 100 20.34 15.25 34.91
CA LEU A 100 21.54 16.07 35.07
C LEU A 100 22.69 15.28 35.71
N LEU A 101 22.43 14.52 36.78
CA LEU A 101 23.46 13.72 37.46
C LEU A 101 24.05 12.63 36.55
N VAL A 102 23.29 12.10 35.60
CA VAL A 102 23.76 11.11 34.63
C VAL A 102 24.37 11.77 33.38
N CYS A 103 23.75 12.83 32.86
CA CYS A 103 24.15 13.48 31.62
C CYS A 103 25.34 14.43 31.79
N VAL A 104 25.46 15.14 32.92
CA VAL A 104 26.56 16.12 33.13
C VAL A 104 27.94 15.46 33.10
N PRO A 105 28.21 14.31 33.77
CA PRO A 105 29.50 13.63 33.65
C PRO A 105 29.81 13.14 32.23
N LEU A 106 28.77 12.80 31.45
CA LEU A 106 28.89 12.32 30.08
C LEU A 106 29.07 13.48 29.08
N LEU A 107 28.54 14.67 29.40
CA LEU A 107 28.73 15.92 28.66
C LEU A 107 30.11 16.55 28.94
N LEU A 108 30.70 16.33 30.12
CA LEU A 108 32.03 16.84 30.45
C LEU A 108 33.16 16.13 29.70
N THR A 109 32.91 14.93 29.16
CA THR A 109 33.82 14.21 28.26
C THR A 109 33.48 14.44 26.78
N TRP A 110 32.63 15.45 26.47
CA TRP A 110 32.07 15.63 25.13
C TRP A 110 33.05 16.30 24.12
N ASP A 111 34.10 16.97 24.61
CA ASP A 111 34.96 17.80 23.76
C ASP A 111 36.26 17.13 23.30
N ASP A 112 36.63 15.96 23.84
CA ASP A 112 37.86 15.27 23.45
C ASP A 112 37.67 14.47 22.15
N VAL A 113 38.58 14.63 21.19
CA VAL A 113 38.61 13.82 19.96
C VAL A 113 39.14 12.42 20.28
N ASN A 114 38.48 11.38 19.77
CA ASN A 114 38.87 9.99 20.00
C ASN A 114 38.83 9.16 18.71
N ASN A 115 39.93 8.46 18.41
CA ASN A 115 40.07 7.57 17.25
C ASN A 115 40.06 6.06 17.62
N ASP A 116 39.53 5.71 18.80
CA ASP A 116 39.34 4.32 19.22
C ASP A 116 38.17 3.66 18.47
N TYR A 117 38.41 3.30 17.21
CA TYR A 117 37.39 2.73 16.34
C TYR A 117 36.78 1.45 16.92
N ASN A 118 35.44 1.39 16.95
CA ASN A 118 34.65 0.22 17.33
C ASN A 118 34.85 -0.25 18.79
N LYS A 119 35.35 0.61 19.69
CA LYS A 119 35.45 0.29 21.13
C LYS A 119 34.25 0.82 21.91
N ASP A 120 33.73 0.02 22.85
CA ASP A 120 32.68 0.45 23.77
C ASP A 120 33.27 1.18 24.98
N THR A 121 32.71 2.34 25.30
CA THR A 121 33.00 3.06 26.56
C THR A 121 32.61 2.22 27.79
N VAL A 122 33.27 2.45 28.92
CA VAL A 122 33.00 1.71 30.18
C VAL A 122 31.53 1.80 30.61
N PRO A 123 30.86 2.98 30.58
CA PRO A 123 29.43 3.08 30.92
C PRO A 123 28.54 2.23 30.00
N LEU A 124 28.82 2.22 28.69
CA LEU A 124 28.06 1.42 27.74
C LEU A 124 28.26 -0.08 27.97
N ARG A 125 29.48 -0.50 28.31
CA ARG A 125 29.81 -1.91 28.60
C ARG A 125 29.08 -2.40 29.84
N LEU A 126 29.06 -1.60 30.91
CA LEU A 126 28.30 -1.89 32.14
C LEU A 126 26.80 -1.94 31.84
N PHE A 127 26.27 -0.98 31.09
CA PHE A 127 24.86 -0.96 30.70
C PHE A 127 24.46 -2.21 29.90
N LYS A 128 25.26 -2.62 28.90
CA LYS A 128 25.00 -3.82 28.10
C LYS A 128 25.00 -5.09 28.96
N LEU A 129 25.85 -5.15 29.99
CA LEU A 129 25.95 -6.29 30.92
C LEU A 129 24.76 -6.33 31.90
N PHE A 130 24.47 -5.23 32.59
CA PHE A 130 23.49 -5.21 33.69
C PHE A 130 22.05 -5.00 33.23
N VAL A 131 21.84 -4.30 32.12
CA VAL A 131 20.50 -3.93 31.67
C VAL A 131 20.13 -4.67 30.39
N ALA A 132 20.96 -4.57 29.34
CA ALA A 132 20.55 -5.09 28.02
C ALA A 132 20.46 -6.63 27.97
N LYS A 133 21.41 -7.35 28.58
CA LYS A 133 21.39 -8.83 28.62
C LYS A 133 20.21 -9.38 29.42
N PRO A 134 19.96 -8.96 30.69
CA PRO A 134 18.79 -9.41 31.43
C PRO A 134 17.49 -8.97 30.77
N TYR A 135 17.42 -7.75 30.24
CA TYR A 135 16.23 -7.26 29.54
C TYR A 135 15.85 -8.12 28.34
N ARG A 136 16.82 -8.48 27.47
CA ARG A 136 16.55 -9.36 26.33
C ARG A 136 16.03 -10.72 26.78
N TRP A 137 16.69 -11.33 27.77
CA TRP A 137 16.25 -12.61 28.32
C TRP A 137 14.83 -12.55 28.90
N ILE A 138 14.51 -11.53 29.69
CA ILE A 138 13.16 -11.33 30.25
C ILE A 138 12.14 -11.11 29.12
N LYS A 139 12.45 -10.23 28.16
CA LYS A 139 11.59 -9.94 27.02
C LYS A 139 11.27 -11.21 26.23
N ASP A 140 12.28 -12.01 25.92
CA ASP A 140 12.10 -13.25 25.17
C ASP A 140 11.23 -14.24 25.96
N ARG A 141 11.47 -14.40 27.28
CA ARG A 141 10.59 -15.20 28.15
C ARG A 141 9.16 -14.69 28.22
N VAL A 142 8.95 -13.37 28.27
CA VAL A 142 7.61 -12.77 28.27
C VAL A 142 6.93 -12.99 26.92
N LEU A 143 7.65 -12.87 25.81
CA LEU A 143 7.11 -13.16 24.48
C LEU A 143 6.79 -14.65 24.30
N ASP A 144 7.64 -15.54 24.83
CA ASP A 144 7.39 -16.99 24.85
C ASP A 144 6.10 -17.29 25.62
N VAL A 145 5.97 -16.77 26.85
CA VAL A 145 4.75 -16.92 27.68
C VAL A 145 3.52 -16.30 26.99
N TRP A 146 3.67 -15.12 26.39
CA TRP A 146 2.59 -14.45 25.66
C TRP A 146 2.13 -15.27 24.45
N SER A 147 3.07 -15.85 23.69
CA SER A 147 2.78 -16.69 22.53
C SER A 147 2.06 -17.99 22.96
N PHE A 148 2.54 -18.63 24.02
CA PHE A 148 1.89 -19.80 24.63
C PHE A 148 0.47 -19.45 25.10
N PHE A 149 0.32 -18.35 25.84
CA PHE A 149 -0.97 -17.91 26.37
C PHE A 149 -1.99 -17.65 25.26
N ARG A 150 -1.59 -16.92 24.20
CA ARG A 150 -2.43 -16.58 23.04
C ARG A 150 -2.93 -17.80 22.27
N ASN A 151 -2.12 -18.85 22.17
CA ASN A 151 -2.44 -20.06 21.40
C ASN A 151 -3.20 -21.13 22.19
N THR A 152 -3.42 -20.92 23.49
CA THR A 152 -4.09 -21.89 24.38
C THR A 152 -5.50 -21.44 24.75
N TYR A 153 -6.35 -22.36 25.21
CA TYR A 153 -7.70 -22.04 25.71
C TYR A 153 -7.69 -21.00 26.84
N TRP A 154 -6.58 -20.88 27.59
CA TRP A 154 -6.39 -19.89 28.65
C TRP A 154 -6.58 -18.44 28.17
N TRP A 155 -6.27 -18.12 26.91
CA TRP A 155 -6.56 -16.80 26.33
C TRP A 155 -8.07 -16.49 26.35
N ARG A 156 -8.89 -17.48 25.97
CA ARG A 156 -10.36 -17.33 25.98
C ARG A 156 -10.89 -17.21 27.40
N LEU A 157 -10.37 -18.03 28.32
CA LEU A 157 -10.75 -17.97 29.74
C LEU A 157 -10.35 -16.63 30.37
N PHE A 158 -9.17 -16.11 30.04
CA PHE A 158 -8.71 -14.81 30.52
C PHE A 158 -9.65 -13.70 30.10
N TRP A 159 -10.01 -13.61 28.82
CA TRP A 159 -10.99 -12.63 28.36
C TRP A 159 -12.36 -12.84 28.98
N ALA A 160 -12.81 -14.08 29.18
CA ALA A 160 -14.07 -14.36 29.87
C ALA A 160 -14.05 -13.86 31.33
N LEU A 161 -12.96 -14.12 32.06
CA LEU A 161 -12.79 -13.63 33.43
C LEU A 161 -12.64 -12.10 33.47
N TRP A 162 -11.98 -11.52 32.47
CA TRP A 162 -11.87 -10.06 32.31
C TRP A 162 -13.24 -9.42 32.08
N LEU A 163 -14.02 -9.93 31.12
CA LEU A 163 -15.38 -9.45 30.82
C LEU A 163 -16.33 -9.61 32.02
N LEU A 164 -16.15 -10.67 32.82
CA LEU A 164 -16.83 -10.88 34.09
C LEU A 164 -16.46 -9.80 35.09
N TYR A 165 -15.16 -9.57 35.27
CA TYR A 165 -14.66 -8.59 36.22
C TYR A 165 -15.13 -7.16 35.91
N PHE A 166 -15.18 -6.79 34.62
CA PHE A 166 -15.60 -5.44 34.18
C PHE A 166 -17.12 -5.26 34.06
N GLY A 167 -17.93 -6.25 34.42
CA GLY A 167 -19.39 -6.14 34.38
C GLY A 167 -19.97 -6.13 32.96
N VAL A 168 -19.23 -6.59 31.94
CA VAL A 168 -19.80 -6.68 30.58
C VAL A 168 -20.93 -7.70 30.53
N TYR A 169 -20.82 -8.81 31.28
CA TYR A 169 -21.90 -9.78 31.39
C TYR A 169 -23.13 -9.25 32.14
N THR A 170 -23.01 -8.27 33.04
CA THR A 170 -24.18 -7.69 33.70
C THR A 170 -25.04 -6.94 32.70
N VAL A 171 -24.41 -6.12 31.87
CA VAL A 171 -25.07 -5.38 30.79
C VAL A 171 -25.76 -6.33 29.80
N ILE A 172 -25.09 -7.42 29.39
CA ILE A 172 -25.67 -8.40 28.46
C ILE A 172 -26.88 -9.11 29.09
N LEU A 173 -26.75 -9.56 30.34
CA LEU A 173 -27.81 -10.29 31.05
C LEU A 173 -29.03 -9.40 31.30
N GLU A 174 -28.82 -8.14 31.69
CA GLU A 174 -29.90 -7.16 31.91
C GLU A 174 -30.59 -6.78 30.60
N PHE A 175 -29.83 -6.59 29.51
CA PHE A 175 -30.40 -6.38 28.19
C PHE A 175 -31.27 -7.57 27.77
N ALA A 176 -30.78 -8.79 27.95
CA ALA A 176 -31.53 -10.00 27.63
C ALA A 176 -32.76 -10.17 28.53
N ALA A 177 -32.64 -9.87 29.83
CA ALA A 177 -33.75 -9.92 30.79
C ALA A 177 -34.85 -8.93 30.40
N TYR A 178 -34.48 -7.69 30.07
CA TYR A 178 -35.43 -6.67 29.63
C TYR A 178 -36.05 -7.01 28.28
N TYR A 179 -35.28 -7.57 27.33
CA TYR A 179 -35.82 -8.01 26.04
C TYR A 179 -36.92 -9.07 26.19
N LEU A 180 -36.69 -10.08 27.05
CA LEU A 180 -37.68 -11.12 27.36
C LEU A 180 -38.92 -10.55 28.05
N TRP A 181 -38.74 -9.62 28.98
CA TRP A 181 -39.84 -8.89 29.62
C TRP A 181 -40.60 -7.99 28.63
N LEU A 182 -39.91 -7.34 27.70
CA LEU A 182 -40.51 -6.44 26.70
C LEU A 182 -41.37 -7.20 25.70
N ILE A 183 -40.95 -8.39 25.26
CA ILE A 183 -41.73 -9.22 24.33
C ILE A 183 -43.06 -9.68 24.96
N THR A 184 -43.04 -9.99 26.25
CA THR A 184 -44.22 -10.52 26.97
C THR A 184 -45.19 -9.42 27.38
N THR A 185 -44.69 -8.22 27.73
CA THR A 185 -45.52 -7.13 28.25
C THR A 185 -45.81 -6.02 27.24
N LEU A 186 -45.05 -5.93 26.15
CA LEU A 186 -45.14 -4.91 25.08
C LEU A 186 -45.20 -3.46 25.61
N SER A 187 -44.60 -3.19 26.77
CA SER A 187 -44.60 -1.89 27.42
C SER A 187 -43.20 -1.27 27.46
N PHE A 188 -43.10 0.01 27.13
CA PHE A 188 -41.84 0.76 27.18
C PHE A 188 -41.67 1.61 28.46
N SER A 189 -42.60 1.49 29.42
CA SER A 189 -42.65 2.38 30.59
C SER A 189 -41.40 2.30 31.48
N THR A 190 -40.68 1.18 31.50
CA THR A 190 -39.54 0.93 32.41
C THR A 190 -38.17 1.06 31.74
N ILE A 191 -38.11 1.55 30.48
CA ILE A 191 -36.83 1.75 29.75
C ILE A 191 -35.86 2.69 30.48
N HIS A 192 -36.40 3.68 31.22
CA HIS A 192 -35.60 4.61 32.02
C HIS A 192 -34.88 3.92 33.19
N ILE A 193 -35.44 2.83 33.73
CA ILE A 193 -34.84 2.04 34.81
C ILE A 193 -33.64 1.25 34.27
N GLN A 194 -33.77 0.71 33.06
CA GLN A 194 -32.68 0.04 32.35
C GLN A 194 -31.55 0.99 31.97
N LEU A 195 -31.89 2.22 31.56
CA LEU A 195 -30.89 3.27 31.34
C LEU A 195 -30.10 3.57 32.63
N MET A 196 -30.79 3.63 33.77
CA MET A 196 -30.13 3.86 35.06
C MET A 196 -29.25 2.67 35.48
N LYS A 197 -29.73 1.43 35.34
CA LYS A 197 -28.93 0.22 35.54
C LYS A 197 -27.67 0.21 34.68
N LEU A 198 -27.78 0.56 33.40
CA LEU A 198 -26.66 0.69 32.49
C LEU A 198 -25.66 1.77 32.95
N ILE A 199 -26.12 2.91 33.45
CA ILE A 199 -25.25 3.94 34.02
C ILE A 199 -24.48 3.40 35.23
N VAL A 200 -25.14 2.67 36.13
CA VAL A 200 -24.51 2.01 37.28
C VAL A 200 -23.42 1.03 36.81
N ASP A 201 -23.75 0.18 35.84
CA ASP A 201 -22.83 -0.82 35.27
C ASP A 201 -21.60 -0.15 34.61
N ILE A 202 -21.79 0.93 33.85
CA ILE A 202 -20.71 1.69 33.21
C ILE A 202 -19.84 2.41 34.25
N LEU A 203 -20.43 3.05 35.26
CA LEU A 203 -19.68 3.74 36.31
C LEU A 203 -18.78 2.75 37.08
N LEU A 204 -19.32 1.58 37.41
CA LEU A 204 -18.57 0.51 38.07
C LEU A 204 -17.40 0.02 37.21
N MET A 205 -17.60 -0.07 35.89
CA MET A 205 -16.53 -0.38 34.94
C MET A 205 -15.42 0.69 34.97
N PHE A 206 -15.76 1.98 34.97
CA PHE A 206 -14.77 3.06 35.02
C PHE A 206 -13.97 3.10 36.32
N HIS A 207 -14.57 2.72 37.45
CA HIS A 207 -13.89 2.70 38.75
C HIS A 207 -12.98 1.49 38.97
N THR A 208 -13.35 0.33 38.41
CA THR A 208 -12.56 -0.91 38.58
C THR A 208 -11.22 -0.87 37.85
N LEU A 209 -11.13 -0.12 36.75
CA LEU A 209 -9.90 0.05 35.96
C LEU A 209 -9.21 1.39 36.31
N PRO A 210 -7.88 1.40 36.55
CA PRO A 210 -7.15 2.66 36.73
C PRO A 210 -7.29 3.60 35.53
N TRP A 211 -7.34 4.91 35.77
CA TRP A 211 -7.54 5.92 34.72
C TRP A 211 -6.51 5.84 33.57
N PHE A 212 -5.26 5.45 33.86
CA PHE A 212 -4.22 5.31 32.82
C PHE A 212 -4.50 4.15 31.86
N CYS A 213 -5.18 3.09 32.30
CA CYS A 213 -5.60 2.02 31.41
C CYS A 213 -6.71 2.49 30.47
N TRP A 214 -7.63 3.35 30.94
CA TRP A 214 -8.62 3.98 30.08
C TRP A 214 -7.98 4.90 29.05
N VAL A 215 -6.95 5.65 29.43
CA VAL A 215 -6.15 6.44 28.47
C VAL A 215 -5.48 5.52 27.44
N ALA A 216 -4.90 4.40 27.86
CA ALA A 216 -4.30 3.43 26.95
C ALA A 216 -5.33 2.80 25.99
N ILE A 217 -6.52 2.43 26.49
CA ILE A 217 -7.64 1.95 25.67
C ILE A 217 -8.09 3.03 24.69
N GLY A 218 -8.23 4.28 25.15
CA GLY A 218 -8.59 5.41 24.30
C GLY A 218 -7.59 5.63 23.16
N ILE A 219 -6.29 5.60 23.46
CA ILE A 219 -5.22 5.68 22.44
C ILE A 219 -5.31 4.49 21.48
N TRP A 220 -5.55 3.27 21.99
CA TRP A 220 -5.68 2.09 21.15
C TRP A 220 -6.90 2.14 20.22
N ILE A 221 -8.07 2.55 20.73
CA ILE A 221 -9.30 2.74 19.93
C ILE A 221 -9.07 3.83 18.88
N TYR A 222 -8.52 4.97 19.29
CA TYR A 222 -8.19 6.08 18.40
C TYR A 222 -7.26 5.64 17.28
N GLU A 223 -6.18 4.93 17.60
CA GLU A 223 -5.23 4.43 16.61
C GLU A 223 -5.90 3.40 15.69
N ARG A 224 -6.69 2.46 16.22
CA ARG A 224 -7.45 1.49 15.40
C ARG A 224 -8.39 2.18 14.41
N TRP A 225 -9.16 3.16 14.87
CA TRP A 225 -10.04 3.97 14.02
C TRP A 225 -9.24 4.69 12.93
N ARG A 226 -8.15 5.36 13.32
CA ARG A 226 -7.30 6.14 12.42
C ARG A 226 -6.68 5.28 11.32
N LEU A 227 -6.22 4.08 11.67
CA LEU A 227 -5.66 3.12 10.71
C LEU A 227 -6.71 2.55 9.77
N SER A 228 -7.91 2.24 10.27
CA SER A 228 -9.03 1.80 9.44
C SER A 228 -9.40 2.89 8.43
N TYR A 229 -9.62 4.12 8.91
CA TYR A 229 -9.97 5.26 8.07
C TYR A 229 -8.89 5.52 6.99
N GLY A 230 -7.61 5.47 7.38
CA GLY A 230 -6.51 5.61 6.42
C GLY A 230 -6.53 4.52 5.34
N ALA A 231 -6.81 3.27 5.71
CA ALA A 231 -6.90 2.17 4.76
C ALA A 231 -8.11 2.32 3.83
N ASP A 232 -9.28 2.64 4.39
CA ASP A 232 -10.52 2.86 3.63
C ASP A 232 -10.36 3.99 2.60
N LYS A 233 -9.65 5.06 2.98
CA LYS A 233 -9.30 6.17 2.08
C LYS A 233 -8.39 5.74 0.93
N LEU A 234 -7.40 4.87 1.18
CA LEU A 234 -6.56 4.32 0.10
C LEU A 234 -7.35 3.39 -0.83
N TYR A 235 -8.26 2.57 -0.29
CA TYR A 235 -9.14 1.74 -1.12
C TYR A 235 -10.08 2.59 -1.98
N ALA A 236 -10.60 3.69 -1.44
CA ALA A 236 -11.37 4.66 -2.23
C ALA A 236 -10.52 5.29 -3.35
N PHE A 237 -9.24 5.58 -3.10
CA PHE A 237 -8.32 6.06 -4.15
C PHE A 237 -8.00 4.99 -5.20
N SER A 238 -7.80 3.74 -4.80
CA SER A 238 -7.64 2.63 -5.74
C SER A 238 -8.88 2.46 -6.63
N ALA A 239 -10.09 2.55 -6.06
CA ALA A 239 -11.33 2.51 -6.81
C ALA A 239 -11.48 3.71 -7.76
N HIS A 240 -11.09 4.91 -7.31
CA HIS A 240 -11.04 6.12 -8.15
C HIS A 240 -10.10 5.94 -9.35
N ASN A 241 -8.88 5.45 -9.13
CA ASN A 241 -7.93 5.16 -10.21
C ASN A 241 -8.48 4.10 -11.17
N LYS A 242 -9.06 3.01 -10.67
CA LYS A 242 -9.70 1.98 -11.50
C LYS A 242 -10.79 2.57 -12.38
N ARG A 243 -11.62 3.48 -11.86
CA ARG A 243 -12.66 4.16 -12.64
C ARG A 243 -12.06 5.03 -13.74
N LEU A 244 -11.07 5.84 -13.39
CA LEU A 244 -10.35 6.70 -14.32
C LEU A 244 -9.72 5.91 -15.47
N LEU A 245 -9.07 4.78 -15.17
CA LEU A 245 -8.43 3.95 -16.20
C LEU A 245 -9.42 3.26 -17.14
N LYS A 246 -10.64 2.95 -16.69
CA LYS A 246 -11.70 2.42 -17.56
C LYS A 246 -12.19 3.43 -18.60
N GLU A 247 -12.00 4.73 -18.35
CA GLU A 247 -12.39 5.80 -19.26
C GLU A 247 -11.28 6.12 -20.28
N LEU A 248 -10.05 5.69 -20.01
CA LEU A 248 -8.93 5.88 -20.93
C LEU A 248 -9.03 4.95 -22.15
N PRO A 249 -8.59 5.40 -23.34
CA PRO A 249 -8.52 4.54 -24.49
C PRO A 249 -7.41 3.49 -24.33
N MET A 250 -7.40 2.53 -25.25
CA MET A 250 -6.44 1.43 -25.30
C MET A 250 -4.98 1.90 -25.36
N CYS A 251 -4.68 2.97 -26.11
CA CYS A 251 -3.32 3.48 -26.29
C CYS A 251 -3.15 4.82 -25.57
N ASN A 252 -2.27 4.86 -24.56
CA ASN A 252 -2.01 6.05 -23.75
C ASN A 252 -0.54 6.44 -23.82
N TYR A 253 -0.31 7.71 -24.15
CA TYR A 253 1.00 8.30 -24.30
C TYR A 253 1.26 9.35 -23.21
N ILE A 254 2.05 8.95 -22.22
CA ILE A 254 2.33 9.73 -21.02
C ILE A 254 3.52 10.67 -21.28
N VAL A 255 3.27 11.96 -21.25
CA VAL A 255 4.26 12.99 -21.55
C VAL A 255 4.55 13.82 -20.31
N GLY A 256 5.83 13.97 -19.99
CA GLY A 256 6.26 14.83 -18.89
C GLY A 256 7.76 15.07 -18.87
N LEU A 257 8.18 16.14 -18.19
CA LEU A 257 9.59 16.45 -18.00
C LEU A 257 10.32 15.32 -17.23
N MET A 258 11.65 15.26 -17.37
CA MET A 258 12.46 14.35 -16.57
C MET A 258 12.19 14.58 -15.07
N ARG A 259 12.03 13.49 -14.31
CA ARG A 259 11.69 13.49 -12.87
C ARG A 259 10.32 14.08 -12.51
N SER A 260 9.39 14.18 -13.47
CA SER A 260 7.97 14.53 -13.21
C SER A 260 7.17 13.41 -12.54
N GLY A 261 7.65 12.16 -12.62
CA GLY A 261 6.93 10.96 -12.15
C GLY A 261 6.30 10.12 -13.27
N LYS A 262 6.53 10.44 -14.55
CA LYS A 262 5.96 9.73 -15.71
C LYS A 262 6.11 8.21 -15.66
N ASP A 263 7.31 7.71 -15.32
CA ASP A 263 7.60 6.27 -15.30
C ASP A 263 6.86 5.58 -14.16
N MET A 264 6.77 6.25 -13.01
CA MET A 264 6.07 5.75 -11.84
C MET A 264 4.58 5.61 -12.11
N MET A 265 3.97 6.67 -12.65
CA MET A 265 2.56 6.67 -13.00
C MET A 265 2.26 5.59 -14.04
N MET A 266 3.07 5.49 -15.11
CA MET A 266 2.89 4.48 -16.15
C MET A 266 2.89 3.04 -15.59
N ASN A 267 3.87 2.71 -14.75
CA ASN A 267 3.97 1.37 -14.17
C ASN A 267 2.83 1.10 -13.16
N ASP A 268 2.42 2.10 -12.37
CA ASP A 268 1.29 1.97 -11.45
C ASP A 268 -0.04 1.78 -12.19
N MET A 269 -0.21 2.47 -13.32
CA MET A 269 -1.34 2.26 -14.24
C MET A 269 -1.32 0.85 -14.84
N ALA A 270 -0.17 0.35 -15.29
CA ALA A 270 -0.03 -0.98 -15.87
C ALA A 270 -0.51 -2.10 -14.93
N ILE A 271 -0.12 -2.01 -13.66
CA ILE A 271 -0.54 -2.97 -12.62
C ILE A 271 -2.05 -2.84 -12.35
N THR A 272 -2.57 -1.62 -12.35
CA THR A 272 -4.01 -1.38 -12.16
C THR A 272 -4.83 -1.91 -13.35
N PHE A 273 -4.36 -1.77 -14.59
CA PHE A 273 -4.96 -2.40 -15.77
C PHE A 273 -4.93 -3.93 -15.69
N SER A 274 -3.81 -4.52 -15.24
CA SER A 274 -3.71 -5.97 -15.00
C SER A 274 -4.79 -6.48 -14.03
N ALA A 275 -5.07 -5.73 -12.96
CA ALA A 275 -6.20 -6.05 -12.07
C ALA A 275 -7.56 -5.85 -12.73
N LEU A 276 -7.75 -4.77 -13.50
CA LEU A 276 -9.00 -4.49 -14.21
C LEU A 276 -9.36 -5.58 -15.22
N ASP A 277 -8.39 -6.06 -16.00
CA ASP A 277 -8.62 -7.11 -16.99
C ASP A 277 -8.94 -8.45 -16.32
N ARG A 278 -8.34 -8.75 -15.17
CA ARG A 278 -8.71 -9.94 -14.37
C ARG A 278 -10.12 -9.84 -13.79
N ASP A 279 -10.47 -8.67 -13.24
CA ASP A 279 -11.82 -8.40 -12.74
C ASP A 279 -12.85 -8.52 -13.89
N ALA A 280 -12.51 -8.02 -15.09
CA ALA A 280 -13.36 -8.10 -16.29
C ALA A 280 -13.53 -9.53 -16.79
N ASN A 281 -12.48 -10.36 -16.76
CA ASN A 281 -12.59 -11.78 -17.11
C ASN A 281 -13.48 -12.52 -16.11
N LEU A 282 -13.33 -12.28 -14.80
CA LEU A 282 -14.20 -12.89 -13.78
C LEU A 282 -15.68 -12.52 -13.99
N GLU A 283 -15.95 -11.26 -14.37
CA GLU A 283 -17.30 -10.82 -14.70
C GLU A 283 -17.87 -11.57 -15.91
N ILE A 284 -17.08 -11.75 -16.99
CA ILE A 284 -17.50 -12.53 -18.17
C ILE A 284 -17.81 -13.99 -17.80
N LEU A 285 -17.01 -14.60 -16.91
CA LEU A 285 -17.27 -15.96 -16.41
C LEU A 285 -18.62 -16.00 -15.70
N ASN A 286 -18.86 -15.09 -14.75
CA ASN A 286 -20.10 -15.01 -13.99
C ASN A 286 -21.32 -14.73 -14.88
N GLU A 287 -21.22 -13.80 -15.83
CA GLU A 287 -22.29 -13.51 -16.79
C GLU A 287 -22.68 -14.75 -17.59
N ASN A 288 -21.70 -15.50 -18.11
CA ASN A 288 -21.97 -16.73 -18.86
C ASN A 288 -22.58 -17.83 -18.00
N MET A 289 -22.15 -17.95 -16.73
CA MET A 289 -22.78 -18.85 -15.77
C MET A 289 -24.25 -18.52 -15.50
N LEU A 290 -24.60 -17.24 -15.42
CA LEU A 290 -25.98 -16.79 -15.22
C LEU A 290 -26.86 -17.00 -16.46
N LYS A 291 -26.29 -16.90 -17.68
CA LYS A 291 -27.00 -17.24 -18.93
C LYS A 291 -27.41 -18.72 -18.96
N PHE A 292 -26.56 -19.62 -18.44
CA PHE A 292 -26.81 -21.06 -18.38
C PHE A 292 -26.58 -21.63 -16.96
N PRO A 293 -27.51 -21.38 -16.02
CA PRO A 293 -27.30 -21.68 -14.60
C PRO A 293 -27.30 -23.16 -14.25
N ARG A 294 -27.82 -24.01 -15.16
CA ARG A 294 -27.88 -25.47 -14.98
C ARG A 294 -26.72 -26.20 -15.69
N PHE A 295 -25.86 -25.47 -16.39
CA PHE A 295 -24.69 -26.05 -17.03
C PHE A 295 -23.62 -26.42 -15.97
N PRO A 296 -22.98 -27.59 -16.08
CA PRO A 296 -21.99 -28.05 -15.10
C PRO A 296 -20.62 -27.37 -15.32
N TRP A 297 -20.53 -26.10 -14.94
CA TRP A 297 -19.34 -25.26 -15.14
C TRP A 297 -18.05 -25.84 -14.56
N ILE A 298 -18.09 -26.41 -13.36
CA ILE A 298 -16.89 -27.01 -12.73
C ILE A 298 -16.29 -28.14 -13.59
N LEU A 299 -17.12 -28.97 -14.24
CA LEU A 299 -16.61 -30.03 -15.11
C LEU A 299 -15.93 -29.45 -16.36
N PHE A 300 -16.49 -28.36 -16.90
CA PHE A 300 -15.90 -27.63 -18.01
C PHE A 300 -14.57 -26.98 -17.64
N GLU A 301 -14.52 -26.33 -16.48
CA GLU A 301 -13.32 -25.68 -15.94
C GLU A 301 -12.18 -26.71 -15.70
N LEU A 302 -12.48 -27.85 -15.09
CA LEU A 302 -11.49 -28.92 -14.87
C LEU A 302 -10.92 -29.47 -16.20
N ASP A 303 -11.76 -29.63 -17.22
CA ASP A 303 -11.31 -30.04 -18.55
C ASP A 303 -10.43 -28.95 -19.18
N ILE A 304 -10.84 -27.68 -19.14
CA ILE A 304 -10.01 -26.55 -19.62
C ILE A 304 -8.66 -26.55 -18.92
N GLN A 305 -8.62 -26.67 -17.58
CA GLN A 305 -7.37 -26.73 -16.83
C GLN A 305 -6.47 -27.88 -17.28
N GLN A 306 -7.04 -29.05 -17.56
CA GLN A 306 -6.29 -30.19 -18.08
C GLN A 306 -5.72 -29.90 -19.48
N GLN A 307 -6.50 -29.27 -20.37
CA GLN A 307 -6.04 -28.90 -21.71
C GLN A 307 -4.97 -27.79 -21.70
N ILE A 308 -5.01 -26.88 -20.72
CA ILE A 308 -3.96 -25.89 -20.49
C ILE A 308 -2.69 -26.59 -20.03
N LYS A 309 -2.79 -27.50 -19.04
CA LYS A 309 -1.65 -28.29 -18.53
C LYS A 309 -1.01 -29.16 -19.62
N SER A 310 -1.80 -29.69 -20.55
CA SER A 310 -1.28 -30.48 -21.67
C SER A 310 -0.70 -29.62 -22.82
N GLY A 311 -0.79 -28.29 -22.73
CA GLY A 311 -0.34 -27.36 -23.76
C GLY A 311 -1.24 -27.29 -25.00
N LYS A 312 -2.44 -27.89 -24.96
CA LYS A 312 -3.40 -27.85 -26.08
C LYS A 312 -4.08 -26.49 -26.17
N ILE A 313 -4.44 -25.92 -25.02
CA ILE A 313 -4.90 -24.52 -24.91
C ILE A 313 -3.72 -23.68 -24.45
N ARG A 314 -3.26 -22.78 -25.32
CA ARG A 314 -2.13 -21.87 -25.11
C ARG A 314 -2.46 -20.40 -25.42
N SER A 315 -3.63 -20.16 -25.99
CA SER A 315 -4.08 -18.87 -26.51
C SER A 315 -5.61 -18.89 -26.64
N TRP A 316 -6.24 -17.72 -26.75
CA TRP A 316 -7.65 -17.58 -27.09
C TRP A 316 -8.02 -18.33 -28.36
N THR A 317 -7.20 -18.22 -29.41
CA THR A 317 -7.44 -18.94 -30.67
C THR A 317 -7.53 -20.45 -30.43
N SER A 318 -6.55 -21.02 -29.71
CA SER A 318 -6.57 -22.46 -29.39
C SER A 318 -7.73 -22.87 -28.47
N ALA A 319 -8.16 -22.01 -27.55
CA ALA A 319 -9.34 -22.25 -26.71
C ALA A 319 -10.61 -22.32 -27.56
N ARG A 320 -10.78 -21.39 -28.52
CA ARG A 320 -11.91 -21.36 -29.46
C ARG A 320 -11.94 -22.61 -30.33
N GLU A 321 -10.80 -23.00 -30.89
CA GLU A 321 -10.67 -24.20 -31.70
C GLU A 321 -11.01 -25.46 -30.92
N TRP A 322 -10.58 -25.54 -29.66
CA TRP A 322 -10.90 -26.66 -28.78
C TRP A 322 -12.41 -26.77 -28.50
N VAL A 323 -13.09 -25.66 -28.18
CA VAL A 323 -14.55 -25.66 -27.98
C VAL A 323 -15.27 -26.04 -29.28
N LYS A 324 -14.85 -25.51 -30.43
CA LYS A 324 -15.43 -25.87 -31.74
C LYS A 324 -15.23 -27.36 -32.07
N ALA A 325 -14.09 -27.94 -31.72
CA ALA A 325 -13.86 -29.37 -31.89
C ALA A 325 -14.81 -30.19 -31.01
N ARG A 326 -15.01 -29.78 -29.74
CA ARG A 326 -15.99 -30.40 -28.84
C ARG A 326 -17.42 -30.30 -29.39
N TYR A 327 -17.81 -29.15 -29.93
CA TYR A 327 -19.11 -28.96 -30.55
C TYR A 327 -19.33 -29.91 -31.74
N ARG A 328 -18.33 -30.05 -32.62
CA ARG A 328 -18.41 -30.99 -33.75
C ARG A 328 -18.62 -32.43 -33.28
N SER A 329 -17.90 -32.86 -32.24
CA SER A 329 -18.11 -34.19 -31.65
C SER A 329 -19.52 -34.35 -31.09
N PHE A 330 -20.02 -33.34 -30.38
CA PHE A 330 -21.40 -33.36 -29.88
C PHE A 330 -22.43 -33.47 -31.00
N CYS A 331 -22.26 -32.78 -32.13
CA CYS A 331 -23.16 -32.90 -33.29
C CYS A 331 -23.15 -34.28 -33.94
N VAL A 332 -22.08 -35.07 -33.76
CA VAL A 332 -21.95 -36.42 -34.32
C VAL A 332 -22.55 -37.46 -33.38
N TYR A 333 -22.21 -37.41 -32.08
CA TYR A 333 -22.61 -38.43 -31.11
C TYR A 333 -23.94 -38.11 -30.41
N CYS A 334 -24.26 -36.83 -30.23
CA CYS A 334 -25.48 -36.34 -29.56
C CYS A 334 -25.73 -36.92 -28.15
N ASP A 335 -24.66 -37.25 -27.42
CA ASP A 335 -24.74 -37.79 -26.07
C ASP A 335 -24.44 -36.72 -24.99
N GLN A 336 -24.69 -37.08 -23.73
CA GLN A 336 -24.45 -36.19 -22.59
C GLN A 336 -22.96 -36.08 -22.24
N GLU A 337 -22.14 -37.09 -22.54
CA GLU A 337 -20.71 -37.11 -22.21
C GLU A 337 -19.95 -36.02 -22.97
N HIS A 338 -20.29 -35.80 -24.24
CA HIS A 338 -19.66 -34.78 -25.09
C HIS A 338 -20.08 -33.33 -24.75
N ILE A 339 -20.97 -33.15 -23.76
CA ILE A 339 -21.39 -31.85 -23.23
C ILE A 339 -21.32 -31.81 -21.70
N TRP A 340 -20.30 -32.46 -21.12
CA TRP A 340 -20.02 -32.44 -19.68
C TRP A 340 -21.21 -32.90 -18.82
N GLN A 341 -22.00 -33.86 -19.31
CA GLN A 341 -23.22 -34.38 -18.66
C GLN A 341 -24.39 -33.39 -18.61
N TYR A 342 -24.37 -32.32 -19.42
CA TYR A 342 -25.48 -31.39 -19.51
C TYR A 342 -26.72 -32.04 -20.14
N ARG A 343 -27.87 -31.92 -19.45
CA ARG A 343 -29.18 -32.41 -19.91
C ARG A 343 -29.81 -31.45 -20.91
N ALA A 344 -29.32 -31.46 -22.15
CA ALA A 344 -29.83 -30.65 -23.26
C ALA A 344 -31.31 -30.98 -23.62
N ASP A 345 -31.84 -32.10 -23.13
CA ASP A 345 -33.23 -32.52 -23.23
C ASP A 345 -34.15 -31.83 -22.20
N LEU A 346 -33.63 -31.46 -21.03
CA LEU A 346 -34.39 -30.75 -19.98
C LEU A 346 -34.16 -29.23 -19.97
N TYR A 347 -32.95 -28.80 -20.31
CA TYR A 347 -32.52 -27.41 -20.14
C TYR A 347 -32.23 -26.73 -21.48
N PRO A 348 -32.49 -25.42 -21.60
CA PRO A 348 -32.32 -24.72 -22.86
C PRO A 348 -30.85 -24.66 -23.29
N MET A 349 -30.64 -24.77 -24.61
CA MET A 349 -29.34 -24.62 -25.28
C MET A 349 -29.12 -23.22 -25.87
N ARG A 350 -30.10 -22.34 -25.69
CA ARG A 350 -30.12 -20.96 -26.20
C ARG A 350 -30.62 -20.02 -25.11
N TYR A 351 -30.00 -18.86 -25.02
CA TYR A 351 -30.39 -17.78 -24.14
C TYR A 351 -30.70 -16.55 -24.99
N ASN A 352 -31.81 -15.86 -24.72
CA ASN A 352 -32.17 -14.62 -25.38
C ASN A 352 -32.00 -13.48 -24.39
N ASP A 353 -31.04 -12.58 -24.64
CA ASP A 353 -30.79 -11.41 -23.79
C ASP A 353 -31.69 -10.20 -24.12
N GLY A 354 -32.57 -10.35 -25.13
CA GLY A 354 -33.44 -9.31 -25.66
C GLY A 354 -32.88 -8.57 -26.88
N LEU A 355 -31.58 -8.71 -27.14
CA LEU A 355 -30.87 -8.11 -28.29
C LEU A 355 -30.37 -9.17 -29.27
N LYS A 356 -29.83 -10.27 -28.76
CA LYS A 356 -29.34 -11.42 -29.52
C LYS A 356 -29.69 -12.73 -28.83
N VAL A 357 -29.76 -13.78 -29.64
CA VAL A 357 -29.85 -15.15 -29.15
C VAL A 357 -28.44 -15.72 -29.09
N ILE A 358 -28.00 -16.10 -27.90
CA ILE A 358 -26.68 -16.68 -27.61
C ILE A 358 -26.87 -18.19 -27.47
N SER A 359 -26.11 -18.99 -28.22
CA SER A 359 -26.10 -20.43 -28.01
C SER A 359 -25.19 -20.81 -26.83
N LEU A 360 -25.44 -21.97 -26.22
CA LEU A 360 -24.55 -22.49 -25.17
C LEU A 360 -23.10 -22.58 -25.67
N TRP A 361 -22.88 -23.00 -26.92
CA TRP A 361 -21.53 -23.14 -27.47
C TRP A 361 -20.82 -21.81 -27.68
N ASP A 362 -21.55 -20.74 -28.04
CA ASP A 362 -20.97 -19.38 -28.10
C ASP A 362 -20.55 -18.92 -26.71
N ALA A 363 -21.38 -19.18 -25.68
CA ALA A 363 -21.05 -18.87 -24.30
C ALA A 363 -19.86 -19.69 -23.77
N LEU A 364 -19.75 -20.97 -24.16
CA LEU A 364 -18.59 -21.81 -23.82
C LEU A 364 -17.31 -21.32 -24.49
N GLU A 365 -17.39 -20.83 -25.73
CA GLU A 365 -16.25 -20.24 -26.44
C GLU A 365 -15.75 -18.97 -25.76
N GLU A 366 -16.67 -18.06 -25.38
CA GLU A 366 -16.34 -16.85 -24.61
C GLU A 366 -15.79 -17.21 -23.21
N TYR A 367 -16.43 -18.15 -22.52
CA TYR A 367 -16.02 -18.60 -21.19
C TYR A 367 -14.62 -19.24 -21.23
N ALA A 368 -14.31 -20.10 -22.20
CA ALA A 368 -13.00 -20.74 -22.29
C ALA A 368 -11.86 -19.73 -22.48
N GLN A 369 -12.08 -18.69 -23.30
CA GLN A 369 -11.11 -17.60 -23.48
C GLN A 369 -10.93 -16.79 -22.19
N ALA A 370 -12.05 -16.40 -21.55
CA ALA A 370 -12.03 -15.66 -20.28
C ALA A 370 -11.36 -16.46 -19.17
N TYR A 371 -11.61 -17.77 -19.11
CA TYR A 371 -11.05 -18.66 -18.09
C TYR A 371 -9.55 -18.84 -18.28
N PHE A 372 -9.11 -19.02 -19.53
CA PHE A 372 -7.69 -19.07 -19.87
C PHE A 372 -6.97 -17.79 -19.44
N SER A 373 -7.52 -16.62 -19.76
CA SER A 373 -6.95 -15.35 -19.31
C SER A 373 -6.97 -15.24 -17.80
N TYR A 374 -8.12 -15.45 -17.16
CA TYR A 374 -8.30 -15.25 -15.72
C TYR A 374 -7.34 -16.11 -14.88
N THR A 375 -7.15 -17.37 -15.28
CA THR A 375 -6.32 -18.34 -14.56
C THR A 375 -4.87 -18.38 -15.04
N LEU A 376 -4.47 -17.47 -15.94
CA LEU A 376 -3.11 -17.39 -16.44
C LEU A 376 -2.15 -17.19 -15.26
N SER A 377 -1.25 -18.15 -15.09
CA SER A 377 -0.29 -18.11 -13.99
C SER A 377 0.81 -17.07 -14.22
N THR A 378 0.92 -16.50 -15.43
CA THR A 378 1.92 -15.51 -15.78
C THR A 378 1.39 -14.07 -15.72
N SER A 379 2.30 -13.09 -15.64
CA SER A 379 1.93 -11.67 -15.70
C SER A 379 1.26 -11.33 -17.03
N TYR A 380 0.26 -10.43 -17.00
CA TYR A 380 -0.32 -9.84 -18.21
C TYR A 380 0.58 -8.78 -18.84
N LEU A 381 1.62 -8.34 -18.12
CA LEU A 381 2.50 -7.27 -18.55
C LEU A 381 3.59 -7.79 -19.49
N ILE A 382 3.77 -7.11 -20.62
CA ILE A 382 4.93 -7.24 -21.50
C ILE A 382 5.61 -5.87 -21.55
N SER A 383 6.88 -5.81 -21.19
CA SER A 383 7.54 -4.54 -20.93
C SER A 383 8.99 -4.49 -21.40
N THR A 384 9.45 -3.29 -21.74
CA THR A 384 10.87 -2.97 -21.97
C THR A 384 11.68 -2.94 -20.66
N ALA A 385 11.04 -2.71 -19.53
CA ALA A 385 11.64 -2.69 -18.20
C ALA A 385 10.95 -3.69 -17.26
N PRO A 386 11.65 -4.30 -16.30
CA PRO A 386 11.04 -5.26 -15.39
C PRO A 386 9.99 -4.59 -14.51
N VAL A 387 8.75 -5.05 -14.60
CA VAL A 387 7.63 -4.67 -13.73
C VAL A 387 7.12 -5.89 -12.99
N ARG A 388 7.04 -5.81 -11.67
CA ARG A 388 6.57 -6.88 -10.79
C ARG A 388 5.06 -6.78 -10.58
N ASP A 389 4.35 -7.86 -10.87
CA ASP A 389 2.91 -8.04 -10.61
C ASP A 389 2.75 -9.00 -9.41
N ASP A 390 2.07 -8.53 -8.36
CA ASP A 390 1.91 -9.22 -7.07
C ASP A 390 0.52 -9.87 -6.91
N PHE A 391 -0.07 -10.36 -8.01
CA PHE A 391 -1.32 -11.11 -7.96
C PHE A 391 -1.12 -12.51 -7.36
N MET A 392 -2.12 -13.04 -6.68
CA MET A 392 -2.05 -14.38 -6.08
C MET A 392 -3.25 -15.22 -6.54
N ILE A 393 -2.98 -16.45 -6.98
CA ILE A 393 -4.02 -17.42 -7.31
C ILE A 393 -4.26 -18.33 -6.09
N GLN A 394 -5.48 -18.34 -5.58
CA GLN A 394 -5.95 -19.21 -4.52
C GLN A 394 -6.68 -20.40 -5.15
N ASP A 395 -6.26 -21.62 -4.80
CA ASP A 395 -6.78 -22.86 -5.38
C ASP A 395 -7.00 -23.90 -4.28
N GLU A 396 -8.26 -24.31 -4.10
CA GLU A 396 -8.68 -25.39 -3.19
C GLU A 396 -9.20 -26.63 -3.96
N GLY A 397 -8.92 -26.71 -5.28
CA GLY A 397 -9.28 -27.85 -6.13
C GLY A 397 -10.54 -27.67 -6.98
N ASN A 398 -11.24 -26.53 -6.85
CA ASN A 398 -12.44 -26.20 -7.62
C ASN A 398 -12.19 -24.96 -8.52
N PHE A 399 -13.00 -23.92 -8.38
CA PHE A 399 -12.77 -22.63 -9.03
C PHE A 399 -11.60 -21.90 -8.37
N LYS A 400 -10.69 -21.37 -9.18
CA LYS A 400 -9.54 -20.60 -8.72
C LYS A 400 -9.95 -19.15 -8.48
N LEU A 401 -9.55 -18.57 -7.35
CA LEU A 401 -9.76 -17.14 -7.07
C LEU A 401 -8.46 -16.37 -7.25
N VAL A 402 -8.50 -15.27 -7.99
CA VAL A 402 -7.33 -14.40 -8.16
C VAL A 402 -7.45 -13.15 -7.30
N ASP A 403 -6.55 -13.01 -6.34
CA ASP A 403 -6.43 -11.85 -5.47
C ASP A 403 -5.52 -10.79 -6.11
N THR A 404 -6.11 -9.63 -6.43
CA THR A 404 -5.45 -8.45 -7.01
C THR A 404 -5.34 -7.28 -6.01
N ASN A 405 -5.53 -7.52 -4.70
CA ASN A 405 -5.39 -6.51 -3.66
C ASN A 405 -3.92 -6.19 -3.34
N TYR A 406 -3.31 -5.38 -4.21
CA TYR A 406 -1.93 -4.92 -4.09
C TYR A 406 -1.64 -4.11 -2.81
N LEU A 407 -2.67 -3.47 -2.23
CA LEU A 407 -2.56 -2.68 -1.01
C LEU A 407 -2.50 -3.54 0.25
N ALA A 408 -2.89 -4.82 0.21
CA ALA A 408 -2.86 -5.68 1.39
C ALA A 408 -1.60 -6.53 1.51
N ARG A 409 -0.72 -6.52 0.50
CA ARG A 409 0.47 -7.38 0.42
C ARG A 409 1.45 -7.11 1.57
N ASP A 410 2.10 -8.17 2.03
CA ASP A 410 3.17 -8.14 3.04
C ASP A 410 4.56 -8.16 2.37
N PRO A 411 5.39 -7.12 2.56
CA PRO A 411 6.73 -7.05 1.95
C PRO A 411 7.64 -8.26 2.23
N GLU A 412 7.45 -8.97 3.34
CA GLU A 412 8.30 -10.11 3.71
C GLU A 412 8.10 -11.31 2.76
N TYR A 413 6.87 -11.56 2.32
CA TYR A 413 6.52 -12.74 1.51
C TYR A 413 6.28 -12.41 0.02
N MET A 414 6.19 -11.11 -0.34
CA MET A 414 5.88 -10.69 -1.71
C MET A 414 6.78 -11.35 -2.77
N LYS A 415 8.11 -11.35 -2.57
CA LYS A 415 9.05 -11.84 -3.61
C LYS A 415 8.89 -13.31 -3.96
N GLU A 416 8.33 -14.12 -3.05
CA GLU A 416 8.13 -15.55 -3.27
C GLU A 416 6.89 -15.83 -4.14
N VAL A 417 5.90 -14.93 -4.12
CA VAL A 417 4.62 -15.09 -4.82
C VAL A 417 4.50 -14.23 -6.07
N SER A 418 5.29 -13.16 -6.17
CA SER A 418 5.27 -12.21 -7.27
C SER A 418 5.86 -12.76 -8.57
N GLN A 419 5.42 -12.20 -9.69
CA GLN A 419 6.01 -12.45 -10.99
C GLN A 419 6.43 -11.18 -11.68
N TYR A 420 7.40 -11.28 -12.58
CA TYR A 420 7.82 -10.15 -13.42
C TYR A 420 7.11 -10.19 -14.77
N SER A 421 6.97 -9.01 -15.37
CA SER A 421 6.53 -8.81 -16.74
C SER A 421 7.38 -9.63 -17.71
N HIS A 422 6.77 -10.10 -18.80
CA HIS A 422 7.49 -10.69 -19.91
C HIS A 422 8.37 -9.65 -20.59
N ILE A 423 9.50 -10.11 -21.12
CA ILE A 423 10.41 -9.27 -21.90
C ILE A 423 9.73 -8.96 -23.23
N VAL A 424 9.73 -7.69 -23.62
CA VAL A 424 9.24 -7.30 -24.94
C VAL A 424 10.11 -7.87 -26.05
N ASP A 425 9.47 -8.53 -27.01
CA ASP A 425 10.05 -8.90 -28.29
C ASP A 425 9.36 -8.09 -29.39
N TRP A 426 10.07 -7.09 -29.92
CA TRP A 426 9.51 -6.14 -30.88
C TRP A 426 9.04 -6.80 -32.18
N ASP A 427 9.64 -7.93 -32.58
CA ASP A 427 9.24 -8.63 -33.81
C ASP A 427 7.83 -9.23 -33.70
N MET A 428 7.26 -9.36 -32.49
CA MET A 428 5.85 -9.74 -32.30
C MET A 428 4.89 -8.69 -32.87
N PHE A 429 5.32 -7.42 -32.93
CA PHE A 429 4.48 -6.27 -33.30
C PHE A 429 4.81 -5.71 -34.69
N ARG A 430 5.79 -6.29 -35.39
CA ARG A 430 6.23 -5.85 -36.72
C ARG A 430 5.52 -6.67 -37.80
N LEU A 431 4.58 -6.03 -38.50
CA LEU A 431 3.88 -6.63 -39.64
C LEU A 431 4.76 -6.70 -40.90
N GLY A 432 5.73 -5.80 -41.01
CA GLY A 432 6.66 -5.71 -42.14
C GLY A 432 7.96 -6.49 -41.92
N VAL A 433 9.08 -5.83 -42.20
CA VAL A 433 10.41 -6.44 -42.08
C VAL A 433 10.81 -6.58 -40.62
N LYS A 434 11.15 -7.81 -40.20
CA LYS A 434 11.57 -8.15 -38.83
C LYS A 434 13.08 -8.07 -38.67
N ILE A 435 13.55 -7.79 -37.45
CA ILE A 435 14.99 -7.86 -37.13
C ILE A 435 15.44 -9.32 -37.18
N LYS A 436 14.72 -10.22 -36.51
CA LYS A 436 14.93 -11.66 -36.57
C LYS A 436 13.87 -12.27 -37.47
N ARG A 437 14.28 -12.67 -38.69
CA ARG A 437 13.37 -13.20 -39.72
C ARG A 437 12.60 -14.44 -39.24
N ASP A 438 13.29 -15.40 -38.63
CA ASP A 438 12.71 -16.64 -38.10
C ASP A 438 12.58 -16.59 -36.58
N ASN A 439 11.82 -15.62 -36.07
CA ASN A 439 11.56 -15.50 -34.65
C ASN A 439 10.42 -16.45 -34.22
N PRO A 440 10.64 -17.41 -33.30
CA PRO A 440 9.59 -18.32 -32.84
C PRO A 440 8.46 -17.64 -32.08
N ASN A 441 8.66 -16.41 -31.60
CA ASN A 441 7.67 -15.67 -30.82
C ASN A 441 6.66 -14.90 -31.69
N ILE A 442 6.78 -14.94 -33.03
CA ILE A 442 5.88 -14.22 -33.93
C ILE A 442 4.44 -14.70 -33.71
N GLY A 443 3.54 -13.74 -33.44
CA GLY A 443 2.11 -14.03 -33.22
C GLY A 443 1.78 -14.57 -31.84
N ALA A 444 2.72 -14.57 -30.88
CA ALA A 444 2.46 -15.03 -29.52
C ALA A 444 1.52 -14.11 -28.72
N PHE A 445 1.42 -12.84 -29.09
CA PHE A 445 0.62 -11.85 -28.38
C PHE A 445 -0.83 -11.77 -28.89
N GLU A 446 -1.79 -11.96 -27.98
CA GLU A 446 -3.24 -11.83 -28.27
C GLU A 446 -3.94 -10.79 -27.38
N PHE A 447 -3.52 -10.66 -26.10
CA PHE A 447 -4.08 -9.72 -25.12
C PHE A 447 -3.05 -9.38 -24.04
N GLY A 448 -3.31 -8.33 -23.26
CA GLY A 448 -2.50 -7.94 -22.11
C GLY A 448 -2.12 -6.46 -22.11
N ILE A 449 -1.17 -6.13 -21.23
CA ILE A 449 -0.71 -4.75 -21.01
C ILE A 449 0.70 -4.60 -21.56
N LEU A 450 0.87 -3.74 -22.56
CA LEU A 450 2.15 -3.38 -23.14
C LEU A 450 2.68 -2.12 -22.46
N VAL A 451 3.91 -2.18 -21.94
CA VAL A 451 4.57 -1.06 -21.27
C VAL A 451 5.87 -0.74 -21.97
N PHE A 452 5.91 0.39 -22.68
CA PHE A 452 7.08 0.83 -23.43
C PHE A 452 7.72 2.05 -22.77
N THR A 453 8.87 1.84 -22.17
CA THR A 453 9.70 2.92 -21.63
C THR A 453 10.53 3.57 -22.74
N GLU A 454 10.47 4.89 -22.86
CA GLU A 454 11.23 5.71 -23.81
C GLU A 454 10.99 5.30 -25.27
N ILE A 455 9.70 5.16 -25.66
CA ILE A 455 9.29 4.78 -27.03
C ILE A 455 9.87 5.73 -28.08
N ASP A 456 10.10 6.98 -27.71
CA ASP A 456 10.63 8.01 -28.57
C ASP A 456 12.06 7.71 -29.02
N LYS A 457 12.85 7.01 -28.22
CA LYS A 457 14.19 6.55 -28.61
C LYS A 457 14.16 5.35 -29.56
N GLU A 458 13.18 4.47 -29.40
CA GLU A 458 12.99 3.28 -30.23
C GLU A 458 12.39 3.64 -31.61
N ARG A 459 11.33 4.47 -31.62
CA ARG A 459 10.58 4.82 -32.82
C ARG A 459 11.13 6.06 -33.54
N LYS A 460 11.75 6.99 -32.81
CA LYS A 460 12.31 8.26 -33.31
C LYS A 460 11.25 9.15 -33.97
N ASN A 461 11.64 10.39 -34.24
CA ASN A 461 10.82 11.32 -35.02
C ASN A 461 11.20 11.29 -36.51
N ASN A 462 10.38 11.93 -37.35
CA ASN A 462 10.62 11.97 -38.79
C ASN A 462 11.94 12.65 -39.17
N ASP A 463 12.38 13.64 -38.39
CA ASP A 463 13.64 14.34 -38.65
C ASP A 463 14.87 13.45 -38.44
N GLN A 464 14.86 12.63 -37.38
CA GLN A 464 15.89 11.64 -37.09
C GLN A 464 15.90 10.48 -38.08
N LEU A 465 14.76 10.23 -38.75
CA LEU A 465 14.60 9.17 -39.75
C LEU A 465 14.70 9.68 -41.20
N LYS A 466 15.23 10.89 -41.44
CA LYS A 466 15.33 11.46 -42.81
C LYS A 466 16.11 10.57 -43.78
N GLU A 467 17.18 9.93 -43.30
CA GLU A 467 18.08 9.11 -44.12
C GLU A 467 17.58 7.67 -44.32
N THR A 468 16.68 7.19 -43.44
CA THR A 468 16.12 5.83 -43.48
C THR A 468 15.05 5.71 -44.57
N LYS A 469 15.05 4.63 -45.36
CA LYS A 469 14.07 4.42 -46.43
C LYS A 469 13.22 3.18 -46.15
N ALA A 470 11.95 3.24 -46.57
CA ALA A 470 11.02 2.11 -46.44
C ALA A 470 11.37 0.92 -47.35
N LYS A 471 12.23 1.12 -48.35
CA LYS A 471 12.66 0.08 -49.31
C LYS A 471 13.95 -0.63 -48.90
N ASP A 472 14.55 -0.26 -47.77
CA ASP A 472 15.78 -0.90 -47.31
C ASP A 472 15.52 -2.37 -46.96
N GLU A 473 16.50 -3.24 -47.23
CA GLU A 473 16.38 -4.69 -46.97
C GLU A 473 16.46 -5.03 -45.48
N GLU A 474 17.16 -4.20 -44.70
CA GLU A 474 17.26 -4.34 -43.25
C GLU A 474 16.04 -3.73 -42.55
N SER A 475 15.63 -4.35 -41.44
CA SER A 475 14.51 -3.86 -40.63
C SER A 475 14.80 -2.47 -40.07
N ASN A 476 13.85 -1.56 -40.22
CA ASN A 476 13.90 -0.20 -39.73
C ASN A 476 12.50 0.34 -39.39
N GLN A 477 12.45 1.49 -38.73
CA GLN A 477 11.21 2.07 -38.22
C GLN A 477 10.19 2.47 -39.32
N LYS A 478 10.59 2.54 -40.60
CA LYS A 478 9.70 2.85 -41.73
C LYS A 478 9.17 1.61 -42.47
N ASN A 479 9.90 0.49 -42.44
CA ASN A 479 9.53 -0.74 -43.16
C ASN A 479 8.98 -1.86 -42.26
N ASP A 480 9.01 -1.66 -40.93
CA ASP A 480 8.55 -2.65 -39.96
C ASP A 480 7.02 -2.66 -39.72
N LEU A 481 6.33 -1.61 -40.17
CA LEU A 481 4.87 -1.42 -40.10
C LEU A 481 4.29 -1.52 -38.67
N PHE A 482 5.08 -1.15 -37.64
CA PHE A 482 4.63 -1.17 -36.25
C PHE A 482 3.40 -0.28 -35.98
N ASN A 483 3.36 0.94 -36.52
CA ASN A 483 2.21 1.85 -36.31
C ASN A 483 0.92 1.28 -36.91
N LEU A 484 1.01 0.54 -38.03
CA LEU A 484 -0.14 -0.14 -38.62
C LEU A 484 -0.62 -1.29 -37.71
N TRP A 485 0.30 -1.99 -37.05
CA TRP A 485 -0.06 -2.99 -36.05
C TRP A 485 -0.86 -2.36 -34.90
N VAL A 486 -0.40 -1.22 -34.35
CA VAL A 486 -1.11 -0.50 -33.28
C VAL A 486 -2.54 -0.10 -33.71
N LYS A 487 -2.73 0.33 -34.97
CA LYS A 487 -4.06 0.66 -35.53
C LYS A 487 -5.02 -0.53 -35.53
N MET A 488 -4.51 -1.75 -35.70
CA MET A 488 -5.32 -2.95 -35.91
C MET A 488 -5.43 -3.83 -34.65
N SER A 489 -4.48 -3.71 -33.72
CA SER A 489 -4.29 -4.62 -32.58
C SER A 489 -5.53 -4.69 -31.67
N GLY A 490 -6.25 -3.58 -31.54
CA GLY A 490 -7.51 -3.50 -30.81
C GLY A 490 -8.58 -4.48 -31.26
N HIS A 491 -8.70 -4.70 -32.57
CA HIS A 491 -9.69 -5.62 -33.12
C HIS A 491 -9.37 -7.08 -32.79
N GLY A 492 -8.09 -7.41 -32.63
CA GLY A 492 -7.64 -8.75 -32.27
C GLY A 492 -7.86 -9.09 -30.79
N ALA A 493 -7.85 -8.06 -29.92
CA ALA A 493 -7.89 -8.22 -28.47
C ALA A 493 -9.30 -8.05 -27.85
N MET A 494 -10.37 -8.41 -28.60
CA MET A 494 -11.76 -8.26 -28.15
C MET A 494 -12.32 -9.55 -27.55
N LEU A 495 -12.78 -9.49 -26.30
CA LEU A 495 -13.48 -10.58 -25.62
C LEU A 495 -14.78 -10.07 -25.00
N ALA A 496 -15.91 -10.68 -25.38
CA ALA A 496 -17.26 -10.26 -24.93
C ALA A 496 -17.52 -8.74 -25.10
N ASN A 497 -17.11 -8.17 -26.24
CA ASN A 497 -17.18 -6.73 -26.56
C ASN A 497 -16.31 -5.82 -25.67
N ARG A 498 -15.33 -6.36 -24.95
CA ARG A 498 -14.36 -5.62 -24.14
C ARG A 498 -12.96 -5.75 -24.77
N CYS A 499 -12.24 -4.64 -24.90
CA CYS A 499 -10.86 -4.64 -25.35
C CYS A 499 -9.93 -5.00 -24.17
N MET A 500 -9.19 -6.10 -24.29
CA MET A 500 -8.23 -6.59 -23.27
C MET A 500 -6.78 -6.27 -23.66
N LEU A 501 -6.58 -5.24 -24.47
CA LEU A 501 -5.29 -4.70 -24.82
C LEU A 501 -5.16 -3.30 -24.25
N HIS A 502 -4.06 -3.02 -23.57
CA HIS A 502 -3.71 -1.68 -23.13
C HIS A 502 -2.25 -1.41 -23.47
N MET A 503 -1.97 -0.33 -24.19
CA MET A 503 -0.61 0.10 -24.51
C MET A 503 -0.32 1.39 -23.76
N LEU A 504 0.68 1.31 -22.89
CA LEU A 504 1.19 2.42 -22.10
C LEU A 504 2.59 2.74 -22.56
N THR A 505 2.81 4.01 -22.88
CA THR A 505 4.11 4.48 -23.33
C THR A 505 4.41 5.85 -22.75
N ASN A 506 5.69 6.16 -22.55
CA ASN A 506 6.13 7.45 -22.04
C ASN A 506 7.13 8.14 -22.98
N ALA A 507 7.14 9.48 -22.95
CA ALA A 507 8.19 10.29 -23.57
C ALA A 507 8.37 11.61 -22.83
N GLN A 508 9.40 12.37 -23.24
CA GLN A 508 9.65 13.71 -22.72
C GLN A 508 8.85 14.79 -23.44
N ARG A 509 8.60 14.61 -24.74
CA ARG A 509 7.84 15.55 -25.58
C ARG A 509 6.91 14.77 -26.50
N PRO A 510 5.70 15.29 -26.80
CA PRO A 510 4.75 14.58 -27.65
C PRO A 510 5.32 14.36 -29.06
N THR A 511 6.03 15.36 -29.59
CA THR A 511 6.61 15.36 -30.95
C THR A 511 7.83 14.44 -31.13
N SER A 512 8.33 13.83 -30.06
CA SER A 512 9.48 12.91 -30.16
C SER A 512 9.12 11.59 -30.83
N TRP A 513 7.85 11.18 -30.77
CA TRP A 513 7.33 10.09 -31.61
C TRP A 513 6.68 10.73 -32.85
N GLY A 514 6.93 10.18 -34.04
CA GLY A 514 6.37 10.70 -35.28
C GLY A 514 4.85 10.94 -35.21
N ALA A 515 4.34 11.89 -36.01
CA ALA A 515 2.95 12.37 -35.95
C ALA A 515 1.90 11.24 -35.97
N ASP A 516 2.15 10.20 -36.79
CA ASP A 516 1.28 9.03 -36.86
C ASP A 516 1.20 8.24 -35.54
N GLY A 517 2.28 8.18 -34.76
CA GLY A 517 2.28 7.57 -33.43
C GLY A 517 1.58 8.43 -32.38
N HIS A 518 1.73 9.76 -32.48
CA HIS A 518 1.07 10.72 -31.62
C HIS A 518 -0.46 10.69 -31.78
N GLU A 519 -0.96 10.62 -33.02
CA GLU A 519 -2.40 10.55 -33.32
C GLU A 519 -3.06 9.23 -32.87
N LEU A 520 -2.28 8.18 -32.65
CA LEU A 520 -2.79 6.86 -32.23
C LEU A 520 -3.10 6.76 -30.73
N CYS A 521 -2.60 7.69 -29.93
CA CYS A 521 -2.68 7.60 -28.47
C CYS A 521 -3.43 8.79 -27.89
N ALA A 522 -4.12 8.59 -26.77
CA ALA A 522 -4.47 9.71 -25.91
C ALA A 522 -3.19 10.24 -25.25
N VAL A 523 -2.93 11.53 -25.41
CA VAL A 523 -1.74 12.16 -24.84
C VAL A 523 -2.08 12.64 -23.43
N LEU A 524 -1.39 12.08 -22.45
CA LEU A 524 -1.57 12.37 -21.03
C LEU A 524 -0.42 13.26 -20.57
N HIS A 525 -0.65 14.57 -20.52
CA HIS A 525 0.34 15.53 -20.04
C HIS A 525 0.38 15.52 -18.51
N ILE A 526 1.57 15.29 -17.98
CA ILE A 526 1.86 15.22 -16.55
C ILE A 526 2.52 16.53 -16.11
N GLU A 527 1.89 17.22 -15.15
CA GLU A 527 2.53 18.31 -14.43
C GLU A 527 3.39 17.80 -13.27
N LYS A 528 4.32 18.60 -12.75
CA LYS A 528 5.06 18.21 -11.54
C LYS A 528 4.08 18.10 -10.36
N HIS A 529 4.04 16.93 -9.70
CA HIS A 529 3.15 16.74 -8.55
C HIS A 529 3.48 17.68 -7.39
N LYS A 530 2.46 18.03 -6.60
CA LYS A 530 2.65 18.68 -5.28
C LYS A 530 3.24 17.67 -4.29
N GLY A 531 3.76 18.14 -3.16
CA GLY A 531 4.39 17.30 -2.13
C GLY A 531 3.52 16.11 -1.69
N ALA A 532 4.16 15.14 -1.05
CA ALA A 532 3.47 13.94 -0.55
C ALA A 532 2.48 14.27 0.57
N ASP A 533 1.30 13.67 0.52
CA ASP A 533 0.29 13.70 1.58
C ASP A 533 0.22 12.34 2.31
N ASN A 534 -0.51 12.31 3.43
CA ASN A 534 -0.78 11.08 4.18
C ASN A 534 -2.29 10.88 4.37
N ALA A 535 -2.77 9.64 4.19
CA ALA A 535 -4.17 9.27 4.37
C ALA A 535 -4.61 9.25 5.84
N LEU A 536 -3.68 9.14 6.78
CA LEU A 536 -3.96 9.10 8.22
C LEU A 536 -4.39 10.46 8.77
N PRO A 537 -5.52 10.54 9.49
CA PRO A 537 -5.91 11.72 10.25
C PRO A 537 -4.78 12.19 11.19
N PHE A 538 -4.57 13.50 11.30
CA PHE A 538 -3.61 14.13 12.22
C PHE A 538 -2.15 13.69 12.08
N PHE A 539 -1.76 13.02 11.00
CA PHE A 539 -0.38 12.56 10.81
C PHE A 539 0.66 13.70 10.77
N TRP A 540 0.27 14.88 10.31
CA TRP A 540 1.13 16.06 10.30
C TRP A 540 1.66 16.45 11.70
N VAL A 541 0.90 16.17 12.77
CA VAL A 541 1.33 16.43 14.16
C VAL A 541 2.47 15.49 14.53
N GLU A 542 2.28 14.19 14.26
CA GLU A 542 3.29 13.17 14.55
C GLU A 542 4.55 13.39 13.71
N GLU A 543 4.37 13.70 12.43
CA GLU A 543 5.47 14.03 11.52
C GLU A 543 6.24 15.27 12.00
N GLY A 544 5.55 16.32 12.46
CA GLY A 544 6.19 17.52 13.00
C GLY A 544 6.98 17.23 14.27
N VAL A 545 6.39 16.54 15.25
CA VAL A 545 7.04 16.24 16.54
C VAL A 545 8.23 15.28 16.36
N ILE A 546 8.03 14.18 15.63
CA ILE A 546 9.10 13.20 15.39
C ILE A 546 10.17 13.80 14.48
N GLY A 547 9.78 14.53 13.44
CA GLY A 547 10.69 15.21 12.52
C GLY A 547 11.60 16.21 13.23
N ALA A 548 11.05 17.03 14.13
CA ALA A 548 11.83 17.97 14.94
C ALA A 548 12.84 17.25 15.85
N TYR A 549 12.41 16.18 16.52
CA TYR A 549 13.31 15.37 17.34
C TYR A 549 14.45 14.74 16.52
N LEU A 550 14.13 14.15 15.36
CA LEU A 550 15.14 13.52 14.50
C LEU A 550 16.12 14.53 13.91
N ALA A 551 15.65 15.73 13.52
CA ALA A 551 16.52 16.79 13.03
C ALA A 551 17.51 17.24 14.11
N TRP A 552 17.03 17.47 15.33
CA TRP A 552 17.87 17.80 16.48
C TRP A 552 18.87 16.69 16.79
N TRP A 553 18.42 15.43 16.82
CA TRP A 553 19.29 14.29 17.11
C TRP A 553 20.34 14.06 16.03
N ASN A 554 20.01 14.24 14.75
CA ASN A 554 20.96 14.08 13.66
C ASN A 554 22.13 15.06 13.76
N GLY A 555 21.89 16.31 14.20
CA GLY A 555 22.97 17.26 14.45
C GLY A 555 23.95 16.77 15.54
N ILE A 556 23.42 16.27 16.65
CA ILE A 556 24.21 15.68 17.74
C ILE A 556 24.97 14.43 17.25
N TRP A 557 24.31 13.59 16.46
CA TRP A 557 24.88 12.35 15.95
C TRP A 557 26.00 12.60 14.93
N ASP A 558 25.85 13.58 14.04
CA ASP A 558 26.86 13.94 13.05
C ASP A 558 28.12 14.51 13.73
N GLU A 559 27.95 15.38 14.71
CA GLU A 559 29.06 15.88 15.53
C GLU A 559 29.75 14.77 16.31
N SER A 560 28.96 13.85 16.89
CA SER A 560 29.50 12.69 17.61
C SER A 560 30.34 11.80 16.69
N ARG A 561 29.88 11.52 15.47
CA ARG A 561 30.63 10.73 14.48
C ARG A 561 31.90 11.42 13.99
N TYR A 562 31.87 12.75 13.94
CA TYR A 562 33.04 13.55 13.57
C TYR A 562 34.13 13.50 14.65
N LYS A 563 33.74 13.61 15.94
CA LYS A 563 34.69 13.64 17.05
C LYS A 563 35.14 12.25 17.54
N TRP A 564 34.31 11.21 17.38
CA TRP A 564 34.49 9.93 18.07
C TRP A 564 34.35 8.69 17.21
N GLY A 565 35.38 7.84 17.22
CA GLY A 565 35.38 6.49 16.64
C GLY A 565 34.80 5.39 17.55
N ASN A 566 34.59 5.68 18.84
CA ASN A 566 34.11 4.75 19.87
C ASN A 566 32.59 4.89 20.14
N HIS A 567 31.99 3.92 20.84
CA HIS A 567 30.55 3.92 21.16
C HIS A 567 30.27 4.46 22.57
N HIS A 568 29.61 5.62 22.66
CA HIS A 568 29.15 6.24 23.90
C HIS A 568 27.75 5.78 24.30
N LEU A 569 27.45 5.79 25.61
CA LEU A 569 26.14 5.34 26.13
C LEU A 569 24.99 6.23 25.65
N ILE A 570 25.16 7.56 25.69
CA ILE A 570 24.13 8.53 25.25
C ILE A 570 23.86 8.37 23.75
N THR A 571 24.91 8.33 22.94
CA THR A 571 24.79 8.20 21.48
C THR A 571 24.19 6.86 21.10
N TRP A 572 24.52 5.77 21.81
CA TRP A 572 23.91 4.46 21.62
C TRP A 572 22.42 4.43 21.97
N LEU A 573 22.02 5.00 23.12
CA LEU A 573 20.62 5.04 23.56
C LEU A 573 19.78 5.97 22.68
N GLY A 574 20.28 7.17 22.41
CA GLY A 574 19.59 8.15 21.59
C GLY A 574 19.46 7.69 20.15
N GLN A 575 20.49 7.06 19.57
CA GLN A 575 20.39 6.47 18.23
C GLN A 575 19.40 5.31 18.20
N GLY A 576 19.35 4.50 19.27
CA GLY A 576 18.35 3.45 19.43
C GLY A 576 16.91 4.00 19.44
N PHE A 577 16.68 5.08 20.20
CA PHE A 577 15.37 5.73 20.29
C PHE A 577 14.99 6.46 18.99
N ALA A 578 15.92 7.22 18.39
CA ALA A 578 15.76 7.83 17.08
C ALA A 578 15.42 6.79 16.01
N ALA A 579 16.08 5.63 16.02
CA ALA A 579 15.75 4.54 15.10
C ALA A 579 14.34 3.96 15.33
N ILE A 580 13.84 3.89 16.57
CA ILE A 580 12.46 3.47 16.84
C ILE A 580 11.47 4.47 16.25
N LEU A 581 11.65 5.76 16.52
CA LEU A 581 10.79 6.82 16.00
C LEU A 581 10.84 6.92 14.48
N PHE A 582 12.04 6.84 13.90
CA PHE A 582 12.24 6.84 12.45
C PHE A 582 11.53 5.65 11.79
N ARG A 583 11.68 4.43 12.33
CA ARG A 583 10.98 3.24 11.80
C ARG A 583 9.46 3.38 11.90
N TYR A 584 8.95 3.90 13.01
CA TYR A 584 7.52 4.16 13.18
C TYR A 584 7.00 5.15 12.13
N MET A 585 7.66 6.31 12.01
CA MET A 585 7.27 7.35 11.05
C MET A 585 7.38 6.86 9.61
N LEU A 586 8.49 6.22 9.24
CA LEU A 586 8.72 5.71 7.90
C LEU A 586 7.67 4.67 7.51
N ARG A 587 7.31 3.74 8.41
CA ARG A 587 6.22 2.78 8.16
C ARG A 587 4.89 3.48 7.90
N ARG A 588 4.53 4.49 8.71
CA ARG A 588 3.28 5.25 8.53
C ARG A 588 3.28 6.05 7.23
N LYS A 589 4.41 6.67 6.85
CA LYS A 589 4.58 7.34 5.56
C LYS A 589 4.45 6.39 4.39
N ASN A 590 5.08 5.22 4.45
CA ASN A 590 5.05 4.27 3.32
C ASN A 590 3.70 3.57 3.18
N LEU A 591 3.04 3.23 4.29
CA LEU A 591 1.76 2.53 4.26
C LEU A 591 0.59 3.42 3.83
N PHE A 592 0.61 4.70 4.20
CA PHE A 592 -0.51 5.63 4.02
C PHE A 592 -0.18 6.89 3.21
N GLY A 593 1.06 7.02 2.73
CA GLY A 593 1.47 8.12 1.88
C GLY A 593 0.90 8.01 0.47
N TYR A 594 0.60 9.16 -0.13
CA TYR A 594 0.19 9.27 -1.52
C TYR A 594 0.52 10.66 -2.06
N TYR A 595 0.55 10.81 -3.39
CA TYR A 595 0.46 12.13 -4.02
C TYR A 595 -0.56 12.11 -5.16
N ARG A 596 -1.05 13.29 -5.52
CA ARG A 596 -1.96 13.46 -6.65
C ARG A 596 -1.16 13.95 -7.85
N GLN A 597 -1.26 13.18 -8.92
CA GLN A 597 -0.68 13.50 -10.21
C GLN A 597 -1.77 14.13 -11.08
N LYS A 598 -1.63 15.42 -11.41
CA LYS A 598 -2.52 16.09 -12.35
C LYS A 598 -2.21 15.59 -13.76
N ILE A 599 -3.26 15.20 -14.47
CA ILE A 599 -3.22 14.73 -15.86
C ILE A 599 -4.10 15.68 -16.66
N ILE A 600 -3.53 16.24 -17.73
CA ILE A 600 -4.27 16.98 -18.74
C ILE A 600 -4.32 16.07 -19.97
N THR A 601 -5.53 15.68 -20.36
CA THR A 601 -5.71 14.80 -21.51
C THR A 601 -5.90 15.63 -22.77
N GLU A 602 -5.17 15.27 -23.81
CA GLU A 602 -5.37 15.78 -25.16
C GLU A 602 -5.86 14.61 -26.01
N VAL A 603 -7.17 14.62 -26.32
CA VAL A 603 -7.80 13.64 -27.22
C VAL A 603 -7.71 14.20 -28.63
N GLY A 604 -7.03 13.48 -29.52
CA GLY A 604 -6.74 13.93 -30.87
C GLY A 604 -7.98 14.04 -31.76
N THR A 605 -8.37 15.27 -32.09
CA THR A 605 -9.07 15.65 -33.33
C THR A 605 -8.86 17.15 -33.56
N SER A 606 -7.84 17.51 -34.35
CA SER A 606 -7.50 18.87 -34.81
C SER A 606 -7.28 19.93 -33.72
N GLU A 607 -6.46 20.96 -34.01
CA GLU A 607 -6.10 22.01 -33.05
C GLU A 607 -7.29 22.80 -32.48
N GLU A 608 -8.47 22.70 -33.09
CA GLU A 608 -9.66 23.48 -32.74
C GLU A 608 -10.52 22.89 -31.60
N HIS A 609 -10.34 21.62 -31.21
CA HIS A 609 -11.16 20.98 -30.16
C HIS A 609 -10.33 20.26 -29.09
N LYS A 610 -9.46 21.01 -28.40
CA LYS A 610 -8.81 20.56 -27.17
C LYS A 610 -9.83 20.54 -26.02
N HIS A 611 -10.52 19.42 -25.84
CA HIS A 611 -11.17 19.14 -24.56
C HIS A 611 -10.10 18.76 -23.55
N SER A 612 -9.61 19.75 -22.80
CA SER A 612 -8.71 19.53 -21.68
C SER A 612 -9.53 19.14 -20.45
N ASP A 613 -9.85 17.86 -20.31
CA ASP A 613 -10.38 17.36 -19.05
C ASP A 613 -9.22 17.23 -18.05
N GLU A 614 -9.30 18.02 -16.98
CA GLU A 614 -8.36 17.92 -15.87
C GLU A 614 -8.74 16.74 -15.00
N MET A 615 -7.87 15.72 -14.99
CA MET A 615 -8.04 14.52 -14.18
C MET A 615 -6.93 14.43 -13.14
N SER A 616 -7.19 13.73 -12.04
CA SER A 616 -6.17 13.46 -11.03
C SER A 616 -6.02 11.96 -10.82
N TYR A 617 -4.81 11.47 -11.09
CA TYR A 617 -4.40 10.12 -10.78
C TYR A 617 -3.70 10.10 -9.43
N ILE A 618 -4.04 9.16 -8.55
CA ILE A 618 -3.53 9.15 -7.19
C ILE A 618 -2.47 8.05 -7.06
N VAL A 619 -1.20 8.44 -6.95
CA VAL A 619 -0.11 7.50 -6.77
C VAL A 619 0.01 7.17 -5.28
N MET A 620 -0.33 5.94 -4.90
CA MET A 620 -0.28 5.46 -3.52
C MET A 620 1.07 4.82 -3.24
N TYR A 621 1.70 5.16 -2.11
CA TYR A 621 3.06 4.73 -1.82
C TYR A 621 3.19 3.22 -1.68
N ARG A 622 2.24 2.64 -0.97
CA ARG A 622 2.13 1.20 -0.78
C ARG A 622 1.97 0.44 -2.10
N GLN A 623 1.43 1.09 -3.13
CA GLN A 623 1.30 0.48 -4.46
C GLN A 623 2.55 0.72 -5.32
N ALA A 624 2.95 1.97 -5.50
CA ALA A 624 3.99 2.33 -6.46
C ALA A 624 5.43 2.01 -5.97
N TYR A 625 5.71 2.17 -4.68
CA TYR A 625 7.07 2.05 -4.12
C TYR A 625 7.35 0.68 -3.46
N ALA A 626 6.52 -0.34 -3.71
CA ALA A 626 6.71 -1.68 -3.15
C ALA A 626 7.77 -2.52 -3.90
N GLU A 627 8.83 -1.89 -4.41
CA GLU A 627 9.85 -2.52 -5.28
C GLU A 627 9.24 -3.19 -6.53
N ARG A 628 8.21 -2.57 -7.13
CA ARG A 628 7.52 -3.13 -8.30
C ARG A 628 8.15 -2.76 -9.62
N TYR A 629 8.88 -1.66 -9.67
CA TYR A 629 9.62 -1.27 -10.86
C TYR A 629 10.90 -0.57 -10.42
N ALA A 630 11.88 -0.55 -11.32
CA ALA A 630 13.16 0.10 -11.13
C ALA A 630 13.34 1.15 -12.24
N SER A 631 13.35 2.44 -11.89
CA SER A 631 13.58 3.51 -12.86
C SER A 631 15.00 3.52 -13.43
N ASP A 632 15.93 2.82 -12.78
CA ASP A 632 17.34 2.68 -13.14
C ASP A 632 17.61 1.41 -13.96
N TYR A 633 16.69 0.98 -14.82
CA TYR A 633 16.85 -0.22 -15.65
C TYR A 633 18.06 -0.17 -16.62
N PHE A 634 18.59 1.02 -16.93
CA PHE A 634 19.86 1.17 -17.68
C PHE A 634 21.14 1.02 -16.83
N LYS A 635 21.02 0.82 -15.52
CA LYS A 635 22.17 0.71 -14.60
C LYS A 635 23.13 -0.40 -15.00
N ALA A 636 22.62 -1.53 -15.52
CA ALA A 636 23.46 -2.62 -16.00
C ALA A 636 24.36 -2.19 -17.18
N PHE A 637 23.82 -1.39 -18.11
CA PHE A 637 24.57 -0.86 -19.23
C PHE A 637 25.63 0.16 -18.77
N SER A 638 25.27 1.07 -17.85
CA SER A 638 26.23 2.01 -17.27
C SER A 638 27.35 1.30 -16.48
N ALA A 639 27.01 0.29 -15.68
CA ALA A 639 28.00 -0.50 -14.94
C ALA A 639 28.98 -1.20 -15.89
N TYR A 640 28.47 -1.79 -16.98
CA TYR A 640 29.31 -2.40 -18.02
C TYR A 640 30.29 -1.40 -18.67
N GLN A 641 29.89 -0.14 -18.85
CA GLN A 641 30.81 0.90 -19.34
C GLN A 641 31.87 1.26 -18.29
N THR A 642 31.45 1.45 -17.04
CA THR A 642 32.36 1.83 -15.94
C THR A 642 33.39 0.75 -15.64
N GLU A 643 33.00 -0.53 -15.67
CA GLU A 643 33.92 -1.67 -15.44
C GLU A 643 35.05 -1.75 -16.48
N ARG A 644 34.84 -1.20 -17.68
CA ARG A 644 35.86 -1.16 -18.74
C ARG A 644 36.74 0.08 -18.66
N CYS A 645 36.38 1.04 -17.82
CA CYS A 645 37.12 2.26 -17.62
C CYS A 645 38.20 2.03 -16.56
N ALA A 646 39.47 2.21 -16.94
CA ALA A 646 40.60 2.05 -16.01
C ALA A 646 40.74 3.21 -15.00
N VAL A 647 39.94 4.27 -15.16
CA VAL A 647 39.98 5.48 -14.33
C VAL A 647 38.65 5.68 -13.60
N GLY A 648 38.71 6.04 -12.32
CA GLY A 648 37.58 6.45 -11.51
C GLY A 648 37.41 7.96 -11.46
N MET A 649 36.41 8.43 -10.70
CA MET A 649 36.11 9.87 -10.57
C MET A 649 37.28 10.67 -9.98
N ASN A 650 38.02 10.09 -9.02
CA ASN A 650 39.19 10.73 -8.39
C ASN A 650 40.40 10.84 -9.34
N ASP A 651 40.42 10.05 -10.42
CA ASP A 651 41.52 10.05 -11.39
C ASP A 651 41.27 11.01 -12.56
N LEU A 652 40.08 11.65 -12.61
CA LEU A 652 39.74 12.60 -13.66
C LEU A 652 40.51 13.92 -13.43
N PRO A 653 41.07 14.53 -14.49
CA PRO A 653 41.75 15.82 -14.36
C PRO A 653 40.76 16.90 -13.90
N ALA A 654 41.12 17.61 -12.82
CA ALA A 654 40.40 18.78 -12.34
C ALA A 654 41.04 20.07 -12.89
N TYR A 655 40.23 21.13 -13.02
CA TYR A 655 40.74 22.45 -13.39
C TYR A 655 41.67 22.99 -12.29
N GLN A 656 42.82 23.55 -12.68
CA GLN A 656 43.80 24.08 -11.72
C GLN A 656 43.37 25.41 -11.09
N GLY A 657 42.48 26.15 -11.76
CA GLY A 657 42.06 27.48 -11.33
C GLY A 657 40.63 27.82 -11.69
N LYS A 658 40.21 29.03 -11.32
CA LYS A 658 38.85 29.54 -11.54
C LYS A 658 38.47 29.65 -13.03
N TYR A 659 39.44 29.89 -13.91
CA TYR A 659 39.22 30.01 -15.35
C TYR A 659 39.95 28.87 -16.07
N PRO A 660 39.26 28.12 -16.96
CA PRO A 660 39.91 27.06 -17.69
C PRO A 660 40.90 27.65 -18.69
N THR A 661 42.11 27.11 -18.73
CA THR A 661 43.06 27.40 -19.80
C THR A 661 42.58 26.79 -21.11
N LEU A 662 43.06 27.32 -22.24
CA LEU A 662 42.77 26.78 -23.57
C LEU A 662 43.11 25.28 -23.67
N LYS A 663 44.20 24.84 -23.02
CA LYS A 663 44.63 23.43 -22.96
C LYS A 663 43.67 22.57 -22.13
N GLU A 664 43.19 23.05 -20.98
CA GLU A 664 42.16 22.32 -20.21
C GLU A 664 40.81 22.28 -20.94
N MET A 665 40.47 23.32 -21.70
CA MET A 665 39.27 23.33 -22.54
C MET A 665 39.35 22.28 -23.66
N SER A 666 40.53 21.97 -24.19
CA SER A 666 40.70 20.96 -25.25
C SER A 666 40.50 19.53 -24.73
N LEU A 667 40.80 19.27 -23.46
CA LEU A 667 40.57 17.98 -22.80
C LEU A 667 39.08 17.60 -22.68
N SER A 668 38.16 18.58 -22.75
CA SER A 668 36.72 18.31 -22.66
C SER A 668 36.13 17.60 -23.89
N HIS A 669 36.86 17.55 -25.01
CA HIS A 669 36.40 17.01 -26.30
C HIS A 669 35.01 17.52 -26.75
N SER A 670 34.64 18.74 -26.35
CA SER A 670 33.32 19.34 -26.63
C SER A 670 33.20 19.81 -28.08
N HIS A 671 32.04 19.56 -28.71
CA HIS A 671 31.71 20.12 -30.03
C HIS A 671 31.79 21.64 -30.06
N LEU A 672 31.28 22.32 -29.02
CA LEU A 672 31.33 23.77 -28.93
C LEU A 672 32.77 24.28 -28.88
N ASN A 673 33.63 23.67 -28.06
CA ASN A 673 35.04 24.08 -27.96
C ASN A 673 35.77 23.84 -29.29
N LYS A 674 35.48 22.71 -29.96
CA LYS A 674 36.01 22.41 -31.28
C LYS A 674 35.61 23.46 -32.31
N ASP A 675 34.35 23.88 -32.32
CA ASP A 675 33.87 24.94 -33.21
C ASP A 675 34.48 26.30 -32.87
N LEU A 676 34.58 26.65 -31.59
CA LEU A 676 35.23 27.88 -31.12
C LEU A 676 36.70 27.93 -31.52
N PHE A 677 37.45 26.85 -31.31
CA PHE A 677 38.86 26.75 -31.72
C PHE A 677 39.00 26.84 -33.24
N LYS A 678 38.09 26.21 -33.99
CA LYS A 678 38.05 26.32 -35.45
C LYS A 678 37.77 27.74 -35.94
N TYR A 679 36.78 28.42 -35.36
CA TYR A 679 36.43 29.79 -35.75
C TYR A 679 37.54 30.80 -35.44
N HIS A 680 38.31 30.55 -34.36
CA HIS A 680 39.41 31.42 -33.94
C HIS A 680 40.80 30.90 -34.35
N GLN A 681 40.86 29.84 -35.18
CA GLN A 681 42.10 29.25 -35.69
C GLN A 681 43.12 28.87 -34.59
N ILE A 682 42.61 28.37 -33.46
CA ILE A 682 43.43 27.90 -32.33
C ILE A 682 43.74 26.41 -32.57
N ASP A 683 45.03 26.09 -32.74
CA ASP A 683 45.51 24.71 -32.95
C ASP A 683 46.38 24.26 -31.78
N PHE A 684 46.14 23.05 -31.27
CA PHE A 684 46.93 22.44 -30.21
C PHE A 684 47.77 21.33 -30.85
N ASN A 685 49.08 21.59 -31.02
CA ASN A 685 49.99 20.54 -31.49
C ASN A 685 50.10 19.43 -30.43
N ASP A 686 49.77 18.20 -30.79
CA ASP A 686 49.69 16.97 -29.97
C ASP A 686 51.02 16.47 -29.36
N LYS A 687 51.98 17.34 -29.01
CA LYS A 687 53.36 16.94 -28.65
C LYS A 687 53.82 17.18 -27.20
N GLU A 688 52.95 17.57 -26.28
CA GLU A 688 53.34 17.62 -24.86
C GLU A 688 52.43 16.74 -24.00
N PRO A 689 52.99 15.72 -23.30
CA PRO A 689 52.21 14.93 -22.37
C PRO A 689 51.70 15.83 -21.24
N VAL A 690 50.42 15.72 -20.93
CA VAL A 690 49.84 16.34 -19.74
C VAL A 690 50.25 15.46 -18.56
N GLU A 691 51.12 15.99 -17.69
CA GLU A 691 51.51 15.30 -16.46
C GLU A 691 50.28 15.01 -15.60
N ARG A 692 50.14 13.76 -15.16
CA ARG A 692 49.24 13.40 -14.06
C ARG A 692 49.82 14.04 -12.80
N TYR A 693 49.08 14.98 -12.21
CA TYR A 693 49.40 15.49 -10.89
C TYR A 693 48.79 14.57 -9.84
N ASP A 694 49.66 13.90 -9.10
CA ASP A 694 49.29 13.07 -7.94
C ASP A 694 48.89 13.99 -6.79
N CYS A 695 47.68 13.85 -6.25
CA CYS A 695 47.16 14.73 -5.20
C CYS A 695 47.68 14.35 -3.79
N THR A 696 48.88 13.78 -3.69
CA THR A 696 49.50 13.37 -2.41
C THR A 696 50.74 14.17 -2.05
N ASP A 697 50.79 15.46 -2.40
CA ASP A 697 51.76 16.37 -1.77
C ASP A 697 51.24 16.81 -0.40
N GLU A 698 51.58 16.00 0.60
CA GLU A 698 51.56 16.38 2.03
C GLU A 698 52.58 17.50 2.26
N ASN A 699 52.22 18.75 1.96
CA ASN A 699 52.88 19.95 2.48
C ASN A 699 51.95 21.17 2.28
N LEU A 700 50.88 21.23 3.08
CA LEU A 700 50.11 22.46 3.28
C LEU A 700 50.38 22.96 4.70
N ASP A 701 51.21 24.00 4.79
CA ASP A 701 51.45 24.77 6.00
C ASP A 701 50.15 25.50 6.41
N PRO A 702 49.61 25.29 7.63
CA PRO A 702 48.34 25.88 8.06
C PRO A 702 48.31 27.41 8.17
N GLU A 703 49.45 28.11 8.04
CA GLU A 703 49.53 29.56 8.30
C GLU A 703 49.08 30.48 7.13
N ASP A 704 48.78 29.95 5.94
CA ASP A 704 48.44 30.80 4.77
C ASP A 704 46.96 31.18 4.65
N PHE A 705 46.08 30.76 5.57
CA PHE A 705 44.63 31.04 5.50
C PHE A 705 44.15 32.31 6.23
N GLU A 706 45.01 33.07 6.91
CA GLU A 706 44.60 34.24 7.72
C GLU A 706 45.00 35.64 7.17
N ARG A 707 45.30 35.79 5.88
CA ARG A 707 45.46 37.13 5.29
C ARG A 707 44.71 37.30 3.97
N LYS A 708 43.43 37.61 4.07
CA LYS A 708 42.67 38.55 3.21
C LYS A 708 41.19 38.60 3.64
N GLU A 709 40.88 39.56 4.51
CA GLU A 709 39.59 40.29 4.44
C GLU A 709 39.71 41.40 3.38
#